data_AF-A0A2V6J680-F1
#
_entry.id   AF-A0A2V6J680-F1
#
_cell.length_a   1.000
_cell.length_b   1.000
_cell.length_c   1.000
_cell.angle_alpha   90.00
_cell.angle_beta   90.00
_cell.angle_gamma   90.00
#
_symmetry.space_group_name_H-M   'P 1'
#
loop_
_entity.id
_entity.type
_entity.pdbx_description
1 polymer ?
#
loop_
_entity_poly.entity_id
_entity_poly.type
_entity_poly.pdbx_seq_one_letter_code
_entity_poly.pdbx_strand_id
1 'polypeptide(L)'
;QLHGDEIDDVVHSYFGMRSLSAETVEGSTAPGTLCLNGEPIYLRGALYQSYYPDGIYTAGDTQTLRDDIAYANRVGFDLLRVHIKVDDPMLLYYADSVGILLLCDFPNFGEGGDTERGRARYEATMRGAIARDFNHPSIVAWCLFNETWGFGGQAEFMKLINPTPPAVGKPIEVRGKKLSNENAYKWIESMWRLAKCLDPTRLVEDMSVAAWEHLQYYGHGETDVNSWHFYTSDYSTARRWIREVVDQTYAGSTFNYVPGFRQEGQPLIASEYGGVAALDGDLDTSWSFKFLTNELRRHGQLSAYIYTELHDVEWERNGFLNYDRTPKDFGYDPKIVNAGDVLPIDSPPIRRCAPGEEITVSVFSSHFSRIRKTDVVLQWRFGGIDSLGWMHDCIAANQQPIAFPHLRVELAQRLTLRMPQQTTLCTLWVRALVPDGTVVAANYIQFFVDAGYPAQQQSNLRTVLRLDAHSWNRSEWNRRCSTSAQAVSAGAAYGAARGFFEYKFPVNPGLLRDCKRLTVLSEASSLRDGLPQTDRYVQPSTLRLLLNGVPIYRAILPNHPHDARGALTYLRGGRGGYGYLCHATIERELLGEVVNNLRGNHLRLRFLVPRDEQPQGGLTIYGYDAGRYPLGPTVIID
;
A
#
# COMPACT_ATOMS: atom_id res chain seq x y z
N GLN A 1 0.24 -63.17 -3.00
CA GLN A 1 -0.98 -63.71 -3.65
C GLN A 1 -2.14 -62.94 -3.05
N LEU A 2 -2.71 -62.00 -3.80
CA LEU A 2 -4.01 -61.39 -3.51
C LEU A 2 -5.04 -62.39 -4.05
N HIS A 3 -5.86 -62.98 -3.18
CA HIS A 3 -6.83 -64.03 -3.52
C HIS A 3 -8.24 -63.44 -3.44
N GLY A 4 -8.97 -63.42 -4.58
CA GLY A 4 -10.41 -63.12 -4.64
C GLY A 4 -10.76 -61.68 -5.06
N ASP A 5 -12.01 -61.49 -5.51
CA ASP A 5 -12.63 -60.19 -5.85
C ASP A 5 -12.88 -59.28 -4.60
N GLU A 6 -12.17 -59.50 -3.50
CA GLU A 6 -12.24 -58.67 -2.29
C GLU A 6 -11.25 -57.51 -2.38
N ILE A 7 -11.76 -56.29 -2.21
CA ILE A 7 -10.95 -55.07 -2.17
C ILE A 7 -10.37 -54.93 -0.75
N ASP A 8 -9.04 -54.97 -0.64
CA ASP A 8 -8.32 -54.85 0.65
C ASP A 8 -8.21 -53.40 1.15
N ASP A 9 -8.11 -52.40 0.26
CA ASP A 9 -8.05 -50.96 0.59
C ASP A 9 -8.47 -50.08 -0.62
N VAL A 10 -8.97 -48.87 -0.34
CA VAL A 10 -9.40 -47.89 -1.36
C VAL A 10 -8.96 -46.47 -0.97
N VAL A 11 -8.28 -45.79 -1.89
CA VAL A 11 -7.94 -44.37 -1.77
C VAL A 11 -8.59 -43.59 -2.91
N HIS A 12 -9.34 -42.54 -2.55
CA HIS A 12 -9.87 -41.57 -3.51
C HIS A 12 -9.05 -40.28 -3.43
N SER A 13 -8.71 -39.74 -4.60
CA SER A 13 -7.99 -38.47 -4.74
C SER A 13 -8.46 -37.73 -5.99
N TYR A 14 -7.91 -36.55 -6.24
CA TYR A 14 -8.16 -35.72 -7.41
C TYR A 14 -6.85 -35.31 -8.07
N PHE A 15 -6.94 -34.85 -9.31
CA PHE A 15 -5.84 -34.20 -10.03
C PHE A 15 -6.43 -33.14 -10.96
N GLY A 16 -5.63 -32.16 -11.36
CA GLY A 16 -6.04 -31.15 -12.34
C GLY A 16 -5.16 -31.20 -13.59
N MET A 17 -5.79 -31.17 -14.76
CA MET A 17 -5.09 -31.08 -16.05
C MET A 17 -4.86 -29.61 -16.39
N ARG A 18 -3.60 -29.19 -16.42
CA ARG A 18 -3.15 -27.85 -16.82
C ARG A 18 -1.68 -27.87 -17.20
N SER A 19 -1.25 -26.89 -18.00
CA SER A 19 0.16 -26.63 -18.31
C SER A 19 0.56 -25.22 -17.90
N LEU A 20 1.82 -25.06 -17.51
CA LEU A 20 2.47 -23.78 -17.33
C LEU A 20 3.74 -23.72 -18.17
N SER A 21 3.98 -22.57 -18.78
CA SER A 21 5.14 -22.31 -19.61
C SER A 21 5.58 -20.86 -19.47
N ALA A 22 6.87 -20.61 -19.72
CA ALA A 22 7.37 -19.29 -20.04
C ALA A 22 7.66 -19.26 -21.54
N GLU A 23 6.89 -18.48 -22.29
CA GLU A 23 6.97 -18.44 -23.75
C GLU A 23 7.67 -17.18 -24.22
N THR A 24 8.63 -17.36 -25.13
CA THR A 24 9.35 -16.26 -25.78
C THR A 24 8.82 -16.04 -27.20
N VAL A 25 8.91 -14.80 -27.67
CA VAL A 25 8.58 -14.47 -29.05
C VAL A 25 9.86 -14.51 -29.88
N GLU A 26 9.86 -15.26 -30.98
CA GLU A 26 11.01 -15.36 -31.88
C GLU A 26 11.49 -13.98 -32.34
N GLY A 27 12.78 -13.71 -32.20
CA GLY A 27 13.39 -12.41 -32.54
C GLY A 27 13.14 -11.28 -31.53
N SER A 28 12.34 -11.50 -30.48
CA SER A 28 12.17 -10.55 -29.38
C SER A 28 13.30 -10.70 -28.35
N THR A 29 13.74 -9.58 -27.78
CA THR A 29 14.64 -9.56 -26.62
C THR A 29 13.89 -9.40 -25.30
N ALA A 30 12.56 -9.24 -25.32
CA ALA A 30 11.75 -9.12 -24.12
C ALA A 30 11.82 -10.40 -23.25
N PRO A 31 11.58 -10.30 -21.93
CA PRO A 31 11.45 -11.49 -21.08
C PRO A 31 10.31 -12.40 -21.55
N GLY A 32 10.39 -13.67 -21.14
CA GLY A 32 9.32 -14.62 -21.41
C GLY A 32 8.00 -14.18 -20.80
N THR A 33 6.92 -14.55 -21.45
CA THR A 33 5.57 -14.35 -20.94
C THR A 33 5.11 -15.63 -20.24
N LEU A 34 4.64 -15.50 -19.00
CA LEU A 34 4.03 -16.62 -18.30
C LEU A 34 2.70 -17.00 -18.99
N CYS A 35 2.53 -18.28 -19.29
CA CYS A 35 1.33 -18.83 -19.91
C CYS A 35 0.72 -19.93 -19.03
N LEU A 36 -0.61 -19.92 -18.92
CA LEU A 36 -1.40 -20.99 -18.29
C LEU A 36 -2.28 -21.62 -19.38
N ASN A 37 -2.10 -22.92 -19.62
CA ASN A 37 -2.76 -23.65 -20.70
C ASN A 37 -2.50 -23.06 -22.11
N GLY A 38 -1.30 -22.53 -22.34
CA GLY A 38 -0.90 -21.90 -23.60
C GLY A 38 -1.43 -20.48 -23.81
N GLU A 39 -2.14 -19.91 -22.82
CA GLU A 39 -2.65 -18.54 -22.87
C GLU A 39 -1.85 -17.64 -21.93
N PRO A 40 -1.40 -16.44 -22.35
CA PRO A 40 -0.67 -15.54 -21.49
C PRO A 40 -1.46 -15.14 -20.24
N ILE A 41 -0.78 -15.10 -19.10
CA ILE A 41 -1.36 -14.73 -17.81
C ILE A 41 -0.45 -13.75 -17.06
N TYR A 42 -1.09 -12.76 -16.44
CA TYR A 42 -0.42 -11.84 -15.52
C TYR A 42 -0.94 -12.12 -14.12
N LEU A 43 -0.05 -12.59 -13.24
CA LEU A 43 -0.41 -12.98 -11.88
C LEU A 43 -0.27 -11.82 -10.90
N ARG A 44 -1.21 -11.77 -9.95
CA ARG A 44 -1.33 -10.78 -8.90
C ARG A 44 -1.29 -11.56 -7.59
N GLY A 45 -0.16 -11.45 -6.93
CA GLY A 45 0.17 -12.28 -5.78
C GLY A 45 0.15 -11.52 -4.46
N ALA A 46 -0.03 -12.28 -3.39
CA ALA A 46 0.31 -11.87 -2.03
C ALA A 46 1.16 -12.93 -1.34
N LEU A 47 2.04 -12.50 -0.44
CA LEU A 47 2.80 -13.39 0.43
C LEU A 47 1.85 -14.02 1.46
N TYR A 48 1.96 -15.33 1.63
CA TYR A 48 1.21 -16.12 2.61
C TYR A 48 2.21 -16.76 3.57
N GLN A 49 2.39 -16.16 4.74
CA GLN A 49 3.36 -16.63 5.73
C GLN A 49 2.81 -17.73 6.65
N SER A 50 1.49 -17.94 6.66
CA SER A 50 0.84 -19.05 7.37
C SER A 50 1.09 -19.04 8.90
N TYR A 51 1.02 -17.84 9.50
CA TYR A 51 1.04 -17.64 10.94
C TYR A 51 -0.37 -17.42 11.49
N TYR A 52 -0.70 -18.03 12.62
CA TYR A 52 -2.04 -18.03 13.21
C TYR A 52 -2.00 -17.63 14.70
N PRO A 53 -2.92 -16.75 15.18
CA PRO A 53 -2.93 -16.27 16.56
C PRO A 53 -2.82 -17.35 17.64
N ASP A 54 -3.51 -18.47 17.48
CA ASP A 54 -3.59 -19.51 18.50
C ASP A 54 -2.49 -20.59 18.35
N GLY A 55 -2.18 -20.99 17.12
CA GLY A 55 -1.30 -22.12 16.82
C GLY A 55 0.07 -21.76 16.24
N ILE A 56 0.33 -20.46 16.03
CA ILE A 56 1.51 -19.87 15.38
C ILE A 56 1.73 -20.50 14.01
N TYR A 57 2.32 -21.69 13.92
CA TYR A 57 2.55 -22.39 12.65
C TYR A 57 1.41 -23.30 12.19
N THR A 58 0.39 -23.53 13.01
CA THR A 58 -0.74 -24.43 12.67
C THR A 58 -2.05 -23.66 12.77
N ALA A 59 -2.90 -23.79 11.76
CA ALA A 59 -4.24 -23.24 11.81
C ALA A 59 -5.07 -23.96 12.90
N GLY A 60 -5.86 -23.22 13.67
CA GLY A 60 -6.75 -23.80 14.67
C GLY A 60 -7.89 -24.62 14.06
N ASP A 61 -8.32 -24.26 12.85
CA ASP A 61 -9.31 -24.97 12.06
C ASP A 61 -9.05 -24.83 10.55
N THR A 62 -9.66 -25.70 9.74
CA THR A 62 -9.55 -25.67 8.28
C THR A 62 -10.40 -24.57 7.64
N GLN A 63 -11.34 -23.98 8.39
CA GLN A 63 -12.18 -22.89 7.90
C GLN A 63 -11.35 -21.61 7.72
N THR A 64 -10.39 -21.36 8.61
CA THR A 64 -9.42 -20.27 8.52
C THR A 64 -8.62 -20.35 7.22
N LEU A 65 -8.10 -21.53 6.87
CA LEU A 65 -7.37 -21.76 5.62
C LEU A 65 -8.25 -21.44 4.39
N ARG A 66 -9.49 -21.93 4.40
CA ARG A 66 -10.46 -21.66 3.32
C ARG A 66 -10.77 -20.17 3.21
N ASP A 67 -10.96 -19.48 4.33
CA ASP A 67 -11.32 -18.08 4.37
C ASP A 67 -10.16 -17.18 3.93
N ASP A 68 -8.91 -17.54 4.24
CA ASP A 68 -7.72 -16.86 3.73
C ASP A 68 -7.65 -16.95 2.19
N ILE A 69 -7.83 -18.15 1.60
CA ILE A 69 -7.88 -18.35 0.14
C ILE A 69 -9.04 -17.57 -0.49
N ALA A 70 -10.23 -17.63 0.12
CA ALA A 70 -11.40 -16.91 -0.36
C ALA A 70 -11.22 -15.37 -0.27
N TYR A 71 -10.54 -14.89 0.77
CA TYR A 71 -10.20 -13.48 0.93
C TYR A 71 -9.26 -13.03 -0.19
N ALA A 72 -8.18 -13.78 -0.45
CA ALA A 72 -7.21 -13.47 -1.50
C ALA A 72 -7.90 -13.28 -2.86
N ASN A 73 -8.75 -14.25 -3.26
CA ASN A 73 -9.55 -14.16 -4.48
C ASN A 73 -10.47 -12.92 -4.48
N ARG A 74 -11.14 -12.68 -3.35
CA ARG A 74 -12.09 -11.55 -3.22
C ARG A 74 -11.41 -10.19 -3.42
N VAL A 75 -10.15 -10.00 -3.01
CA VAL A 75 -9.42 -8.73 -3.15
C VAL A 75 -8.56 -8.64 -4.41
N GLY A 76 -8.67 -9.61 -5.32
CA GLY A 76 -8.10 -9.56 -6.68
C GLY A 76 -6.80 -10.33 -6.87
N PHE A 77 -6.33 -11.06 -5.85
CA PHE A 77 -5.18 -11.96 -5.99
C PHE A 77 -5.59 -13.27 -6.66
N ASP A 78 -4.73 -13.77 -7.54
CA ASP A 78 -4.84 -15.08 -8.19
C ASP A 78 -3.60 -15.97 -7.94
N LEU A 79 -2.62 -15.44 -7.21
CA LEU A 79 -1.42 -16.14 -6.76
C LEU A 79 -1.24 -15.93 -5.25
N LEU A 80 -0.78 -16.95 -4.54
CA LEU A 80 -0.20 -16.81 -3.21
C LEU A 80 1.19 -17.42 -3.20
N ARG A 81 2.13 -16.74 -2.54
CA ARG A 81 3.45 -17.31 -2.28
C ARG A 81 3.51 -17.82 -0.86
N VAL A 82 3.53 -19.15 -0.71
CA VAL A 82 3.70 -19.80 0.60
C VAL A 82 5.15 -19.60 1.01
N HIS A 83 5.36 -18.73 2.00
CA HIS A 83 6.68 -18.20 2.31
C HIS A 83 7.46 -19.14 3.23
N ILE A 84 8.71 -19.47 2.85
CA ILE A 84 9.72 -20.22 3.60
C ILE A 84 9.19 -21.43 4.41
N LYS A 85 8.23 -22.18 3.87
CA LYS A 85 7.53 -23.24 4.63
C LYS A 85 6.86 -24.26 3.72
N VAL A 86 6.83 -25.51 4.19
CA VAL A 86 5.93 -26.55 3.67
C VAL A 86 4.61 -26.48 4.44
N ASP A 87 3.53 -26.05 3.78
CA ASP A 87 2.24 -25.80 4.44
C ASP A 87 1.39 -27.06 4.67
N ASP A 88 0.27 -26.86 5.36
CA ASP A 88 -0.80 -27.84 5.52
C ASP A 88 -1.40 -28.20 4.15
N PRO A 89 -1.51 -29.50 3.78
CA PRO A 89 -2.15 -29.94 2.53
C PRO A 89 -3.58 -29.42 2.34
N MET A 90 -4.28 -29.08 3.43
CA MET A 90 -5.60 -28.47 3.35
C MET A 90 -5.59 -27.09 2.71
N LEU A 91 -4.53 -26.29 2.89
CA LEU A 91 -4.37 -25.02 2.18
C LEU A 91 -4.28 -25.27 0.67
N LEU A 92 -3.47 -26.25 0.27
CA LEU A 92 -3.28 -26.63 -1.14
C LEU A 92 -4.59 -27.10 -1.77
N TYR A 93 -5.37 -27.93 -1.05
CA TYR A 93 -6.70 -28.36 -1.48
C TYR A 93 -7.68 -27.19 -1.70
N TYR A 94 -7.68 -26.20 -0.80
CA TYR A 94 -8.55 -25.04 -0.97
C TYR A 94 -8.09 -24.14 -2.12
N ALA A 95 -6.78 -23.97 -2.30
CA ALA A 95 -6.22 -23.26 -3.45
C ALA A 95 -6.64 -23.93 -4.78
N ASP A 96 -6.55 -25.27 -4.86
CA ASP A 96 -7.02 -26.05 -6.01
C ASP A 96 -8.51 -25.85 -6.28
N SER A 97 -9.33 -25.90 -5.23
CA SER A 97 -10.78 -25.83 -5.33
C SER A 97 -11.29 -24.44 -5.74
N VAL A 98 -10.59 -23.38 -5.33
CA VAL A 98 -10.97 -21.98 -5.64
C VAL A 98 -10.31 -21.49 -6.93
N GLY A 99 -9.18 -22.08 -7.33
CA GLY A 99 -8.39 -21.65 -8.48
C GLY A 99 -7.39 -20.54 -8.16
N ILE A 100 -6.84 -20.52 -6.95
CA ILE A 100 -5.67 -19.71 -6.59
C ILE A 100 -4.41 -20.51 -6.91
N LEU A 101 -3.47 -19.90 -7.62
CA LEU A 101 -2.17 -20.49 -7.93
C LEU A 101 -1.22 -20.30 -6.74
N LEU A 102 -0.26 -21.21 -6.60
CA LEU A 102 0.71 -21.22 -5.50
C LEU A 102 2.14 -21.24 -6.03
N LEU A 103 2.96 -20.31 -5.52
CA LEU A 103 4.41 -20.40 -5.54
C LEU A 103 4.83 -20.89 -4.15
N CYS A 104 5.42 -22.07 -4.07
CA CYS A 104 5.73 -22.71 -2.79
C CYS A 104 7.22 -22.66 -2.50
N ASP A 105 7.59 -22.00 -1.41
CA ASP A 105 8.97 -21.96 -0.94
C ASP A 105 9.31 -23.21 -0.11
N PHE A 106 10.59 -23.59 -0.11
CA PHE A 106 11.12 -24.51 0.90
C PHE A 106 11.61 -23.75 2.15
N PRO A 107 11.59 -24.38 3.33
CA PRO A 107 12.02 -23.73 4.56
C PRO A 107 13.52 -23.45 4.57
N ASN A 108 13.90 -22.33 5.19
CA ASN A 108 15.30 -22.04 5.47
C ASN A 108 15.79 -22.82 6.71
N PHE A 109 17.11 -22.92 6.85
CA PHE A 109 17.75 -23.59 7.99
C PHE A 109 18.09 -22.64 9.16
N GLY A 110 17.71 -21.36 9.08
CA GLY A 110 18.04 -20.32 10.07
C GLY A 110 19.47 -19.76 9.98
N GLU A 111 19.76 -18.72 10.76
CA GLU A 111 21.08 -18.08 10.77
C GLU A 111 22.19 -19.05 11.20
N GLY A 112 23.26 -19.15 10.41
CA GLY A 112 24.35 -20.10 10.64
C GLY A 112 24.00 -21.55 10.31
N GLY A 113 22.83 -21.81 9.71
CA GLY A 113 22.32 -23.15 9.44
C GLY A 113 22.93 -23.85 8.22
N ASP A 114 23.76 -23.16 7.43
CA ASP A 114 24.47 -23.72 6.27
C ASP A 114 25.60 -24.69 6.71
N THR A 115 25.19 -25.87 7.16
CA THR A 115 26.02 -26.96 7.63
C THR A 115 25.68 -28.23 6.86
N GLU A 116 26.55 -29.25 6.91
CA GLU A 116 26.25 -30.55 6.29
C GLU A 116 24.90 -31.11 6.77
N ARG A 117 24.62 -31.02 8.07
CA ARG A 117 23.33 -31.43 8.66
C ARG A 117 22.17 -30.55 8.18
N GLY A 118 22.38 -29.25 8.06
CA GLY A 118 21.37 -28.30 7.56
C GLY A 118 21.00 -28.60 6.10
N ARG A 119 22.00 -28.72 5.23
CA ARG A 119 21.82 -29.09 3.81
C ARG A 119 21.14 -30.45 3.65
N ALA A 120 21.54 -31.47 4.42
CA ALA A 120 20.92 -32.80 4.37
C ALA A 120 19.44 -32.76 4.80
N ARG A 121 19.11 -31.96 5.83
CA ARG A 121 17.72 -31.77 6.27
C ARG A 121 16.89 -31.00 5.25
N TYR A 122 17.45 -29.93 4.69
CA TYR A 122 16.80 -29.16 3.63
C TYR A 122 16.47 -30.06 2.44
N GLU A 123 17.45 -30.83 1.93
CA GLU A 123 17.23 -31.73 0.80
C GLU A 123 16.17 -32.80 1.10
N ALA A 124 16.21 -33.41 2.29
CA ALA A 124 15.22 -34.39 2.72
C ALA A 124 13.80 -33.78 2.77
N THR A 125 13.65 -32.57 3.32
CA THR A 125 12.38 -31.84 3.35
C THR A 125 11.90 -31.51 1.93
N MET A 126 12.79 -31.01 1.07
CA MET A 126 12.47 -30.68 -0.32
C MET A 126 11.94 -31.89 -1.09
N ARG A 127 12.65 -33.02 -1.00
CA ARG A 127 12.22 -34.30 -1.60
C ARG A 127 10.86 -34.75 -1.07
N GLY A 128 10.67 -34.68 0.24
CA GLY A 128 9.43 -35.09 0.90
C GLY A 128 8.24 -34.23 0.48
N ALA A 129 8.40 -32.91 0.46
CA ALA A 129 7.33 -31.99 0.10
C ALA A 129 6.97 -32.07 -1.39
N ILE A 130 7.94 -32.14 -2.30
CA ILE A 130 7.64 -32.37 -3.74
C ILE A 130 6.89 -33.70 -3.91
N ALA A 131 7.37 -34.78 -3.29
CA ALA A 131 6.71 -36.09 -3.40
C ALA A 131 5.29 -36.11 -2.82
N ARG A 132 5.01 -35.31 -1.78
CA ARG A 132 3.68 -35.16 -1.20
C ARG A 132 2.77 -34.31 -2.09
N ASP A 133 3.29 -33.21 -2.63
CA ASP A 133 2.47 -32.11 -3.13
C ASP A 133 2.42 -32.00 -4.67
N PHE A 134 3.24 -32.76 -5.41
CA PHE A 134 3.32 -32.67 -6.89
C PHE A 134 1.98 -32.86 -7.62
N ASN A 135 0.97 -33.44 -6.97
CA ASN A 135 -0.32 -33.69 -7.59
C ASN A 135 -1.32 -32.52 -7.43
N HIS A 136 -0.98 -31.49 -6.65
CA HIS A 136 -1.79 -30.28 -6.51
C HIS A 136 -1.71 -29.41 -7.78
N PRO A 137 -2.83 -29.16 -8.49
CA PRO A 137 -2.80 -28.36 -9.70
C PRO A 137 -2.50 -26.88 -9.47
N SER A 138 -2.79 -26.33 -8.29
CA SER A 138 -2.52 -24.95 -7.90
C SER A 138 -1.03 -24.63 -7.83
N ILE A 139 -0.17 -25.61 -7.53
CA ILE A 139 1.28 -25.36 -7.47
C ILE A 139 1.82 -25.13 -8.88
N VAL A 140 2.30 -23.90 -9.10
CA VAL A 140 2.81 -23.43 -10.39
C VAL A 140 4.32 -23.25 -10.41
N ALA A 141 4.91 -23.00 -9.25
CA ALA A 141 6.34 -22.82 -9.10
C ALA A 141 6.83 -23.28 -7.72
N TRP A 142 8.07 -23.76 -7.68
CA TRP A 142 8.82 -24.03 -6.47
C TRP A 142 9.92 -22.97 -6.31
N CYS A 143 10.00 -22.33 -5.15
CA CYS A 143 11.12 -21.44 -4.80
C CYS A 143 12.05 -22.17 -3.82
N LEU A 144 13.29 -22.38 -4.24
CA LEU A 144 14.25 -23.15 -3.43
C LEU A 144 14.74 -22.34 -2.24
N PHE A 145 15.16 -21.09 -2.46
CA PHE A 145 15.72 -20.26 -1.40
C PHE A 145 15.11 -18.87 -1.42
N ASN A 146 14.70 -18.38 -0.26
CA ASN A 146 14.40 -16.96 -0.13
C ASN A 146 15.70 -16.17 0.11
N GLU A 147 15.84 -14.99 -0.50
CA GLU A 147 16.93 -14.04 -0.27
C GLU A 147 18.33 -14.64 -0.10
N THR A 148 18.96 -14.49 1.08
CA THR A 148 20.33 -14.95 1.36
C THR A 148 20.34 -16.28 2.11
N TRP A 149 19.18 -16.94 2.26
CA TRP A 149 19.07 -18.15 3.07
C TRP A 149 19.89 -19.30 2.50
N GLY A 150 20.10 -19.37 1.19
CA GLY A 150 21.02 -20.33 0.56
C GLY A 150 22.51 -20.15 0.95
N PHE A 151 22.86 -19.05 1.62
CA PHE A 151 24.23 -18.68 2.04
C PHE A 151 24.44 -18.70 3.56
N GLY A 152 23.52 -19.27 4.34
CA GLY A 152 23.64 -19.26 5.81
C GLY A 152 22.73 -18.27 6.52
N GLY A 153 21.94 -17.47 5.79
CA GLY A 153 21.08 -16.41 6.35
C GLY A 153 21.65 -15.00 6.17
N GLN A 154 20.91 -13.99 6.61
CA GLN A 154 21.29 -12.59 6.42
C GLN A 154 22.50 -12.23 7.28
N ALA A 155 22.57 -12.68 8.53
CA ALA A 155 23.70 -12.37 9.42
C ALA A 155 25.00 -13.01 8.92
N GLU A 156 24.95 -14.26 8.46
CA GLU A 156 26.13 -14.90 7.86
C GLU A 156 26.53 -14.21 6.56
N PHE A 157 25.57 -13.87 5.71
CA PHE A 157 25.84 -13.10 4.50
C PHE A 157 26.45 -11.72 4.77
N MET A 158 25.98 -11.02 5.80
CA MET A 158 26.54 -9.73 6.23
C MET A 158 27.98 -9.84 6.72
N LYS A 159 28.36 -10.95 7.39
CA LYS A 159 29.77 -11.23 7.72
C LYS A 159 30.62 -11.42 6.46
N LEU A 160 30.06 -12.02 5.42
CA LEU A 160 30.76 -12.22 4.14
C LEU A 160 31.01 -10.90 3.40
N ILE A 161 30.06 -9.97 3.43
CA ILE A 161 30.18 -8.72 2.64
C ILE A 161 30.79 -7.56 3.44
N ASN A 162 30.93 -7.70 4.77
CA ASN A 162 31.52 -6.75 5.72
C ASN A 162 31.22 -5.27 5.39
N PRO A 163 29.93 -4.87 5.40
CA PRO A 163 29.54 -3.55 4.94
C PRO A 163 29.95 -2.47 5.94
N THR A 164 30.42 -1.32 5.45
CA THR A 164 30.59 -0.13 6.30
C THR A 164 29.21 0.49 6.54
N PRO A 165 28.81 0.81 7.79
CA PRO A 165 27.52 1.43 8.04
C PRO A 165 27.41 2.77 7.31
N PRO A 166 26.25 3.09 6.71
CA PRO A 166 26.08 4.39 6.08
C PRO A 166 26.08 5.52 7.12
N ALA A 167 26.63 6.68 6.74
CA ALA A 167 26.37 7.91 7.47
C ALA A 167 24.91 8.32 7.25
N VAL A 168 24.25 8.80 8.31
CA VAL A 168 22.83 9.22 8.29
C VAL A 168 22.55 10.14 7.10
N GLY A 169 21.53 9.79 6.29
CA GLY A 169 21.04 10.63 5.20
C GLY A 169 21.70 10.43 3.83
N LYS A 170 22.52 9.39 3.63
CA LYS A 170 23.03 8.97 2.31
C LYS A 170 22.49 7.60 1.91
N PRO A 171 22.40 7.29 0.59
CA PRO A 171 22.16 5.92 0.12
C PRO A 171 23.16 4.96 0.76
N ILE A 172 22.75 3.71 0.97
CA ILE A 172 23.65 2.67 1.48
C ILE A 172 24.73 2.42 0.40
N GLU A 173 25.87 3.09 0.48
CA GLU A 173 27.05 2.70 -0.26
C GLU A 173 27.66 1.47 0.42
N VAL A 174 27.15 0.27 0.12
CA VAL A 174 27.81 -0.97 0.52
C VAL A 174 29.11 -1.10 -0.30
N ARG A 175 30.20 -0.51 0.20
CA ARG A 175 31.55 -0.77 -0.31
C ARG A 175 32.12 -2.04 0.33
N GLY A 176 31.51 -3.18 0.02
CA GLY A 176 32.02 -4.50 0.42
C GLY A 176 33.15 -4.97 -0.50
N LYS A 177 34.16 -5.65 0.07
CA LYS A 177 35.12 -6.41 -0.75
C LYS A 177 34.41 -7.71 -1.17
N LYS A 178 34.33 -7.95 -2.49
CA LYS A 178 33.81 -9.19 -3.09
C LYS A 178 34.44 -10.42 -2.41
N LEU A 179 33.65 -11.20 -1.67
CA LEU A 179 34.02 -12.56 -1.28
C LEU A 179 33.25 -13.53 -2.17
N SER A 180 33.91 -14.55 -2.72
CA SER A 180 33.22 -15.61 -3.46
C SER A 180 32.71 -16.66 -2.48
N ASN A 181 31.45 -17.05 -2.60
CA ASN A 181 30.86 -18.20 -1.91
C ASN A 181 30.44 -19.27 -2.94
N GLU A 182 31.40 -19.63 -3.81
CA GLU A 182 31.17 -20.58 -4.92
C GLU A 182 30.61 -21.92 -4.44
N ASN A 183 30.95 -22.36 -3.22
CA ASN A 183 30.46 -23.61 -2.66
C ASN A 183 28.97 -23.59 -2.33
N ALA A 184 28.44 -22.45 -1.87
CA ALA A 184 26.99 -22.28 -1.68
C ALA A 184 26.28 -22.24 -3.03
N TYR A 185 26.80 -21.51 -4.00
CA TYR A 185 26.22 -21.46 -5.35
C TYR A 185 26.18 -22.82 -6.06
N LYS A 186 27.26 -23.60 -6.01
CA LYS A 186 27.28 -24.97 -6.56
C LYS A 186 26.24 -25.88 -5.89
N TRP A 187 25.94 -25.63 -4.62
CA TRP A 187 24.89 -26.37 -3.92
C TRP A 187 23.49 -25.89 -4.29
N ILE A 188 23.25 -24.58 -4.39
CA ILE A 188 21.99 -24.02 -4.90
C ILE A 188 21.69 -24.59 -6.30
N GLU A 189 22.68 -24.58 -7.19
CA GLU A 189 22.57 -25.16 -8.53
C GLU A 189 22.27 -26.67 -8.50
N SER A 190 22.88 -27.42 -7.58
CA SER A 190 22.59 -28.85 -7.47
C SER A 190 21.18 -29.12 -6.93
N MET A 191 20.66 -28.28 -6.04
CA MET A 191 19.27 -28.33 -5.58
C MET A 191 18.29 -27.96 -6.70
N TRP A 192 18.62 -26.95 -7.53
CA TRP A 192 17.83 -26.62 -8.72
C TRP A 192 17.72 -27.80 -9.68
N ARG A 193 18.86 -28.41 -10.06
CA ARG A 193 18.87 -29.60 -10.92
C ARG A 193 18.09 -30.75 -10.32
N LEU A 194 18.18 -30.93 -9.01
CA LEU A 194 17.44 -31.96 -8.29
C LEU A 194 15.93 -31.69 -8.33
N ALA A 195 15.48 -30.48 -8.04
CA ALA A 195 14.07 -30.09 -8.10
C ALA A 195 13.50 -30.29 -9.52
N LYS A 196 14.23 -29.89 -10.57
CA LYS A 196 13.84 -30.15 -11.97
C LYS A 196 13.74 -31.64 -12.31
N CYS A 197 14.57 -32.48 -11.70
CA CYS A 197 14.50 -33.94 -11.86
C CYS A 197 13.28 -34.54 -11.15
N LEU A 198 12.97 -34.05 -9.94
CA LEU A 198 11.85 -34.53 -9.13
C LEU A 198 10.49 -34.09 -9.68
N ASP A 199 10.40 -32.86 -10.17
CA ASP A 199 9.18 -32.28 -10.74
C ASP A 199 9.49 -31.46 -12.00
N PRO A 200 9.66 -32.10 -13.17
CA PRO A 200 10.01 -31.41 -14.41
C PRO A 200 8.87 -30.55 -14.96
N THR A 201 7.69 -30.59 -14.35
CA THR A 201 6.46 -29.99 -14.91
C THR A 201 6.10 -28.63 -14.29
N ARG A 202 6.81 -28.21 -13.24
CA ARG A 202 6.65 -26.89 -12.61
C ARG A 202 7.88 -26.02 -12.88
N LEU A 203 7.69 -24.70 -12.78
CA LEU A 203 8.80 -23.75 -12.77
C LEU A 203 9.58 -23.92 -11.46
N VAL A 204 10.91 -23.81 -11.53
CA VAL A 204 11.77 -23.80 -10.34
C VAL A 204 12.58 -22.51 -10.34
N GLU A 205 12.31 -21.69 -9.34
CA GLU A 205 13.09 -20.52 -8.95
C GLU A 205 14.21 -20.98 -8.01
N ASP A 206 15.45 -20.77 -8.41
CA ASP A 206 16.60 -21.12 -7.57
C ASP A 206 16.66 -20.28 -6.29
N MET A 207 16.37 -18.98 -6.40
CA MET A 207 16.45 -18.06 -5.30
C MET A 207 15.60 -16.81 -5.56
N SER A 208 14.83 -16.38 -4.56
CA SER A 208 14.11 -15.12 -4.61
C SER A 208 15.03 -13.96 -4.23
N VAL A 209 15.53 -13.25 -5.25
CA VAL A 209 16.63 -12.30 -5.12
C VAL A 209 16.14 -10.95 -4.58
N ALA A 210 16.74 -10.44 -3.51
CA ALA A 210 16.51 -9.06 -3.07
C ALA A 210 17.40 -8.05 -3.82
N ALA A 211 16.93 -6.84 -4.07
CA ALA A 211 17.76 -5.85 -4.77
C ALA A 211 18.98 -5.41 -3.92
N TRP A 212 20.18 -5.92 -4.23
CA TRP A 212 21.45 -5.48 -3.65
C TRP A 212 22.41 -4.98 -4.75
N GLU A 213 22.42 -3.67 -4.99
CA GLU A 213 23.08 -3.00 -6.14
C GLU A 213 24.62 -3.21 -6.24
N HIS A 214 25.28 -3.90 -5.30
CA HIS A 214 26.75 -3.93 -5.17
C HIS A 214 27.38 -5.32 -4.95
N LEU A 215 26.63 -6.41 -5.13
CA LEU A 215 27.10 -7.76 -4.78
C LEU A 215 27.26 -8.63 -6.02
N GLN A 216 28.52 -8.98 -6.36
CA GLN A 216 28.83 -9.75 -7.57
C GLN A 216 28.35 -11.21 -7.51
N TYR A 217 28.20 -11.79 -6.32
CA TYR A 217 27.74 -13.17 -6.12
C TYR A 217 26.44 -13.18 -5.32
N TYR A 218 25.48 -12.37 -5.76
CA TYR A 218 24.13 -12.37 -5.23
C TYR A 218 23.18 -12.08 -6.39
N GLY A 219 22.36 -13.06 -6.74
CA GLY A 219 21.58 -13.11 -7.97
C GLY A 219 21.34 -14.56 -8.39
N HIS A 220 20.62 -14.72 -9.49
CA HIS A 220 20.24 -16.01 -10.07
C HIS A 220 21.40 -16.76 -10.71
N GLY A 221 21.40 -18.08 -10.58
CA GLY A 221 22.15 -19.02 -11.41
C GLY A 221 21.27 -19.62 -12.51
N GLU A 222 21.20 -20.95 -12.58
CA GLU A 222 20.16 -21.63 -13.37
C GLU A 222 18.80 -21.43 -12.70
N THR A 223 17.83 -20.90 -13.44
CA THR A 223 16.48 -20.63 -12.93
C THR A 223 15.46 -20.61 -14.07
N ASP A 224 14.22 -21.00 -13.76
CA ASP A 224 13.09 -20.84 -14.68
C ASP A 224 12.44 -19.46 -14.57
N VAL A 225 12.77 -18.67 -13.54
CA VAL A 225 12.15 -17.37 -13.22
C VAL A 225 13.22 -16.33 -12.89
N ASN A 226 13.13 -15.14 -13.49
CA ASN A 226 13.93 -13.99 -13.10
C ASN A 226 13.10 -13.13 -12.14
N SER A 227 13.38 -13.27 -10.85
CA SER A 227 12.59 -12.70 -9.78
C SER A 227 13.37 -11.64 -9.00
N TRP A 228 12.69 -10.65 -8.44
CA TRP A 228 13.35 -9.62 -7.63
C TRP A 228 12.46 -9.06 -6.52
N HIS A 229 13.08 -8.62 -5.42
CA HIS A 229 12.40 -7.98 -4.29
C HIS A 229 12.79 -6.52 -4.12
N PHE A 230 11.85 -5.72 -3.61
CA PHE A 230 12.16 -4.37 -3.14
C PHE A 230 11.17 -3.86 -2.10
N TYR A 231 11.69 -3.09 -1.13
CA TYR A 231 10.89 -2.50 -0.06
C TYR A 231 11.15 -1.00 -0.01
N THR A 232 10.12 -0.18 -0.27
CA THR A 232 10.23 1.27 -0.17
C THR A 232 8.87 1.93 -0.03
N SER A 233 8.82 2.97 0.82
CA SER A 233 7.65 3.87 0.94
C SER A 233 7.83 5.17 0.13
N ASP A 234 8.93 5.32 -0.60
CA ASP A 234 9.18 6.47 -1.47
C ASP A 234 8.86 6.16 -2.93
N TYR A 235 7.92 6.91 -3.50
CA TYR A 235 7.49 6.77 -4.89
C TYR A 235 8.63 7.00 -5.89
N SER A 236 9.50 7.98 -5.65
CA SER A 236 10.57 8.34 -6.60
C SER A 236 11.60 7.20 -6.70
N THR A 237 11.94 6.60 -5.55
CA THR A 237 12.77 5.41 -5.45
C THR A 237 12.12 4.21 -6.12
N ALA A 238 10.85 3.90 -5.82
CA ALA A 238 10.14 2.80 -6.44
C ALA A 238 10.12 2.90 -7.96
N ARG A 239 9.77 4.07 -8.51
CA ARG A 239 9.74 4.33 -9.94
C ARG A 239 11.10 4.08 -10.60
N ARG A 240 12.19 4.54 -9.98
CA ARG A 240 13.54 4.36 -10.50
C ARG A 240 13.93 2.88 -10.51
N TRP A 241 13.76 2.18 -9.39
CA TRP A 241 14.12 0.78 -9.27
C TRP A 241 13.31 -0.12 -10.21
N ILE A 242 11.99 0.04 -10.24
CA ILE A 242 11.11 -0.76 -11.13
C ILE A 242 11.53 -0.54 -12.60
N ARG A 243 11.75 0.71 -13.01
CA ARG A 243 12.19 1.02 -14.37
C ARG A 243 13.54 0.39 -14.69
N GLU A 244 14.51 0.51 -13.78
CA GLU A 244 15.83 -0.06 -13.99
C GLU A 244 15.78 -1.57 -14.18
N VAL A 245 15.06 -2.30 -13.32
CA VAL A 245 14.88 -3.75 -13.45
C VAL A 245 14.20 -4.10 -14.77
N VAL A 246 13.13 -3.40 -15.13
CA VAL A 246 12.39 -3.63 -16.38
C VAL A 246 13.28 -3.38 -17.61
N ASP A 247 14.01 -2.27 -17.64
CA ASP A 247 14.88 -1.88 -18.76
C ASP A 247 16.10 -2.81 -18.88
N GLN A 248 16.60 -3.35 -17.76
CA GLN A 248 17.73 -4.28 -17.72
C GLN A 248 17.33 -5.74 -17.94
N THR A 249 16.03 -6.07 -18.00
CA THR A 249 15.57 -7.44 -18.21
C THR A 249 15.30 -7.69 -19.69
N TYR A 250 16.28 -8.27 -20.37
CA TYR A 250 16.18 -8.68 -21.77
C TYR A 250 17.08 -9.89 -22.03
N ALA A 251 16.78 -10.68 -23.07
CA ALA A 251 17.58 -11.83 -23.47
C ALA A 251 19.05 -11.42 -23.71
N GLY A 252 19.97 -12.08 -23.00
CA GLY A 252 21.40 -11.78 -22.99
C GLY A 252 21.87 -10.90 -21.83
N SER A 253 20.97 -10.28 -21.06
CA SER A 253 21.33 -9.43 -19.93
C SER A 253 21.94 -10.23 -18.77
N THR A 254 22.99 -9.69 -18.15
CA THR A 254 23.59 -10.24 -16.93
C THR A 254 23.03 -9.61 -15.66
N PHE A 255 22.07 -8.70 -15.77
CA PHE A 255 21.43 -8.06 -14.61
C PHE A 255 20.64 -9.09 -13.81
N ASN A 256 20.77 -9.07 -12.49
CA ASN A 256 20.14 -10.02 -11.56
C ASN A 256 20.67 -11.47 -11.63
N TYR A 257 21.75 -11.72 -12.37
CA TYR A 257 22.41 -13.03 -12.47
C TYR A 257 23.84 -13.00 -11.92
N VAL A 258 24.30 -14.14 -11.41
CA VAL A 258 25.72 -14.30 -11.04
C VAL A 258 26.61 -14.49 -12.26
N PRO A 259 27.93 -14.21 -12.14
CA PRO A 259 28.87 -14.33 -13.25
C PRO A 259 28.80 -15.70 -13.95
N GLY A 260 28.64 -15.67 -15.27
CA GLY A 260 28.51 -16.86 -16.11
C GLY A 260 27.07 -17.15 -16.54
N PHE A 261 26.08 -16.59 -15.83
CA PHE A 261 24.66 -16.72 -16.16
C PHE A 261 24.11 -15.41 -16.72
N ARG A 262 22.97 -15.52 -17.40
CA ARG A 262 22.28 -14.40 -18.04
C ARG A 262 20.82 -14.75 -18.25
N GLN A 263 20.01 -13.72 -18.40
CA GLN A 263 18.64 -13.82 -18.86
C GLN A 263 18.59 -14.49 -20.24
N GLU A 264 17.80 -15.54 -20.41
CA GLU A 264 17.57 -16.17 -21.72
C GLU A 264 16.13 -15.95 -22.18
N GLY A 265 15.18 -16.39 -21.36
CA GLY A 265 13.75 -16.34 -21.65
C GLY A 265 12.85 -16.44 -20.41
N GLN A 266 13.44 -16.37 -19.21
CA GLN A 266 12.70 -16.45 -17.96
C GLN A 266 11.69 -15.29 -17.86
N PRO A 267 10.49 -15.51 -17.30
CA PRO A 267 9.56 -14.43 -17.03
C PRO A 267 10.09 -13.54 -15.90
N LEU A 268 9.83 -12.23 -16.02
CA LEU A 268 10.17 -11.25 -14.98
C LEU A 268 9.07 -11.21 -13.92
N ILE A 269 9.43 -11.44 -12.65
CA ILE A 269 8.48 -11.45 -11.52
C ILE A 269 9.00 -10.56 -10.39
N ALA A 270 8.18 -9.63 -9.89
CA ALA A 270 8.46 -8.98 -8.61
C ALA A 270 8.01 -9.91 -7.47
N SER A 271 8.88 -10.80 -7.00
CA SER A 271 8.50 -11.92 -6.13
C SER A 271 8.24 -11.54 -4.68
N GLU A 272 8.61 -10.32 -4.27
CA GLU A 272 8.16 -9.62 -3.07
C GLU A 272 8.23 -8.10 -3.29
N TYR A 273 7.24 -7.35 -2.80
CA TYR A 273 7.37 -5.92 -2.63
C TYR A 273 6.47 -5.38 -1.51
N GLY A 274 6.87 -4.27 -0.91
CA GLY A 274 6.10 -3.65 0.16
C GLY A 274 6.60 -2.25 0.51
N GLY A 275 5.78 -1.51 1.28
CA GLY A 275 6.17 -0.19 1.80
C GLY A 275 6.45 -0.16 3.30
N VAL A 276 6.19 -1.26 3.99
CA VAL A 276 6.42 -1.47 5.43
C VAL A 276 7.23 -2.76 5.55
N ALA A 277 8.38 -2.69 6.21
CA ALA A 277 9.26 -3.83 6.43
C ALA A 277 8.98 -4.49 7.79
N ALA A 278 9.56 -5.66 8.01
CA ALA A 278 9.59 -6.30 9.32
C ALA A 278 10.12 -5.32 10.40
N LEU A 279 9.46 -5.31 11.56
CA LEU A 279 9.79 -4.50 12.73
C LEU A 279 9.57 -2.98 12.58
N ASP A 280 9.03 -2.50 11.45
CA ASP A 280 8.65 -1.08 11.30
C ASP A 280 7.45 -0.68 12.18
N GLY A 281 6.76 -1.67 12.75
CA GLY A 281 5.56 -1.49 13.56
C GLY A 281 4.27 -1.50 12.73
N ASP A 282 3.18 -1.09 13.36
CA ASP A 282 1.86 -1.02 12.72
C ASP A 282 1.69 0.32 12.01
N LEU A 283 1.81 0.30 10.68
CA LEU A 283 1.79 1.46 9.80
C LEU A 283 0.74 1.27 8.70
N ASP A 284 0.26 2.38 8.14
CA ASP A 284 -0.62 2.35 6.97
C ASP A 284 0.08 1.77 5.73
N THR A 285 -0.53 0.72 5.18
CA THR A 285 -0.08 0.01 3.98
C THR A 285 -0.84 0.44 2.73
N SER A 286 -2.00 1.08 2.91
CA SER A 286 -2.90 1.44 1.80
C SER A 286 -2.25 2.44 0.85
N TRP A 287 -1.40 3.32 1.35
CA TRP A 287 -0.68 4.29 0.53
C TRP A 287 0.37 3.65 -0.36
N SER A 288 1.27 2.86 0.22
CA SER A 288 2.35 2.19 -0.50
C SER A 288 1.82 1.15 -1.46
N PHE A 289 0.85 0.32 -1.04
CA PHE A 289 0.20 -0.63 -1.91
C PHE A 289 -0.33 0.04 -3.18
N LYS A 290 -1.00 1.20 -3.06
CA LYS A 290 -1.57 1.91 -4.21
C LYS A 290 -0.50 2.30 -5.23
N PHE A 291 0.52 3.04 -4.80
CA PHE A 291 1.47 3.63 -5.75
C PHE A 291 2.48 2.61 -6.27
N LEU A 292 2.88 1.64 -5.44
CA LEU A 292 3.79 0.56 -5.85
C LEU A 292 3.13 -0.33 -6.90
N THR A 293 1.90 -0.78 -6.64
CA THR A 293 1.14 -1.61 -7.59
C THR A 293 0.83 -0.82 -8.85
N ASN A 294 0.41 0.45 -8.74
CA ASN A 294 0.20 1.31 -9.90
C ASN A 294 1.46 1.38 -10.78
N GLU A 295 2.64 1.57 -10.19
CA GLU A 295 3.88 1.66 -10.95
C GLU A 295 4.24 0.32 -11.61
N LEU A 296 4.15 -0.81 -10.90
CA LEU A 296 4.37 -2.15 -11.48
C LEU A 296 3.42 -2.42 -12.67
N ARG A 297 2.15 -2.03 -12.55
CA ARG A 297 1.12 -2.24 -13.60
C ARG A 297 1.33 -1.41 -14.86
N ARG A 298 2.27 -0.45 -14.87
CA ARG A 298 2.67 0.32 -16.05
C ARG A 298 3.62 -0.44 -16.99
N HIS A 299 4.18 -1.54 -16.54
CA HIS A 299 5.22 -2.27 -17.26
C HIS A 299 4.67 -3.62 -17.70
N GLY A 300 4.49 -3.78 -19.02
CA GLY A 300 3.94 -4.99 -19.62
C GLY A 300 4.93 -6.17 -19.64
N GLN A 301 6.20 -5.93 -19.30
CA GLN A 301 7.26 -6.93 -19.24
C GLN A 301 7.16 -7.83 -18.00
N LEU A 302 6.48 -7.40 -16.94
CA LEU A 302 6.28 -8.25 -15.76
C LEU A 302 5.21 -9.31 -16.07
N SER A 303 5.45 -10.53 -15.62
CA SER A 303 4.46 -11.61 -15.62
C SER A 303 3.73 -11.73 -14.28
N ALA A 304 4.34 -11.27 -13.20
CA ALA A 304 3.72 -11.29 -11.88
C ALA A 304 4.31 -10.26 -10.92
N TYR A 305 3.55 -9.96 -9.88
CA TYR A 305 4.08 -9.36 -8.65
C TYR A 305 3.46 -10.03 -7.43
N ILE A 306 4.15 -9.99 -6.30
CA ILE A 306 3.71 -10.58 -5.05
C ILE A 306 3.87 -9.54 -3.94
N TYR A 307 2.75 -9.07 -3.40
CA TYR A 307 2.75 -8.10 -2.33
C TYR A 307 3.03 -8.77 -0.98
N THR A 308 3.96 -8.24 -0.20
CA THR A 308 4.15 -8.63 1.20
C THR A 308 3.20 -7.78 2.04
N GLU A 309 2.06 -8.26 2.53
CA GLU A 309 1.57 -9.66 2.59
C GLU A 309 0.02 -9.76 2.62
N LEU A 310 -0.55 -10.97 2.68
CA LEU A 310 -2.01 -11.18 2.77
C LEU A 310 -2.56 -10.81 4.16
N HIS A 311 -1.91 -11.28 5.22
CA HIS A 311 -2.28 -11.04 6.61
C HIS A 311 -1.02 -10.73 7.42
N ASP A 312 -1.10 -9.86 8.42
CA ASP A 312 0.04 -9.57 9.29
C ASP A 312 0.57 -10.84 9.97
N VAL A 313 1.82 -10.77 10.42
CA VAL A 313 2.45 -11.71 11.37
C VAL A 313 2.97 -10.94 12.59
N GLU A 314 3.56 -11.62 13.58
CA GLU A 314 3.87 -11.01 14.88
C GLU A 314 4.81 -9.79 14.80
N TRP A 315 5.77 -9.80 13.87
CA TRP A 315 6.78 -8.77 13.71
C TRP A 315 6.63 -7.93 12.44
N GLU A 316 5.78 -8.33 11.49
CA GLU A 316 5.56 -7.64 10.22
C GLU A 316 4.06 -7.37 10.05
N ARG A 317 3.71 -6.09 9.89
CA ARG A 317 2.31 -5.63 9.91
C ARG A 317 1.91 -4.98 8.59
N ASN A 318 2.30 -5.60 7.48
CA ASN A 318 2.11 -5.07 6.13
C ASN A 318 0.93 -5.72 5.37
N GLY A 319 0.09 -6.50 6.06
CA GLY A 319 -0.99 -7.30 5.50
C GLY A 319 -2.24 -6.52 5.08
N PHE A 320 -3.08 -7.12 4.24
CA PHE A 320 -4.46 -6.68 3.98
C PHE A 320 -5.39 -6.99 5.16
N LEU A 321 -5.04 -8.01 5.92
CA LEU A 321 -5.67 -8.42 7.15
C LEU A 321 -4.72 -8.18 8.32
N ASN A 322 -5.26 -7.77 9.46
CA ASN A 322 -4.57 -7.84 10.74
C ASN A 322 -4.25 -9.30 11.10
N TYR A 323 -3.38 -9.51 12.10
CA TYR A 323 -2.96 -10.84 12.54
C TYR A 323 -4.16 -11.76 12.92
N ASP A 324 -5.22 -11.15 13.44
CA ASP A 324 -6.49 -11.80 13.80
C ASP A 324 -7.49 -11.94 12.63
N ARG A 325 -7.02 -11.80 11.39
CA ARG A 325 -7.77 -11.89 10.12
C ARG A 325 -8.77 -10.76 9.92
N THR A 326 -8.64 -9.65 10.64
CA THR A 326 -9.59 -8.55 10.48
C THR A 326 -9.16 -7.60 9.39
N PRO A 327 -10.07 -7.21 8.49
CA PRO A 327 -9.69 -6.43 7.32
C PRO A 327 -9.25 -5.03 7.72
N LYS A 328 -8.16 -4.57 7.11
CA LYS A 328 -7.75 -3.15 7.15
C LYS A 328 -8.55 -2.36 6.12
N ASP A 329 -8.86 -1.10 6.43
CA ASP A 329 -9.52 -0.16 5.52
C ASP A 329 -8.46 0.60 4.72
N PHE A 330 -8.52 0.48 3.40
CA PHE A 330 -7.58 1.15 2.49
C PHE A 330 -8.03 2.57 2.13
N GLY A 331 -9.27 2.95 2.48
CA GLY A 331 -9.90 4.19 2.01
C GLY A 331 -10.32 4.16 0.53
N TYR A 332 -10.11 3.04 -0.16
CA TYR A 332 -10.51 2.73 -1.53
C TYR A 332 -10.60 1.21 -1.73
N ASP A 333 -11.25 0.73 -2.80
CA ASP A 333 -11.22 -0.69 -3.17
C ASP A 333 -9.85 -1.05 -3.78
N PRO A 334 -9.04 -1.95 -3.16
CA PRO A 334 -7.71 -2.31 -3.66
C PRO A 334 -7.68 -2.80 -5.12
N LYS A 335 -8.80 -3.32 -5.65
CA LYS A 335 -8.96 -3.71 -7.06
C LYS A 335 -8.73 -2.58 -8.04
N ILE A 336 -8.79 -1.32 -7.59
CA ILE A 336 -8.47 -0.14 -8.40
C ILE A 336 -7.08 -0.22 -9.05
N VAL A 337 -6.13 -0.92 -8.41
CA VAL A 337 -4.79 -1.22 -8.95
C VAL A 337 -4.51 -2.72 -9.06
N ASN A 338 -5.33 -3.57 -8.44
CA ASN A 338 -5.10 -5.03 -8.36
C ASN A 338 -6.13 -5.88 -9.11
N ALA A 339 -6.99 -5.29 -9.94
CA ALA A 339 -7.84 -6.05 -10.85
C ALA A 339 -7.07 -6.53 -12.10
N GLY A 340 -7.67 -7.45 -12.86
CA GLY A 340 -7.12 -7.87 -14.15
C GLY A 340 -7.00 -6.70 -15.13
N ASP A 341 -7.93 -5.74 -15.07
CA ASP A 341 -7.92 -4.53 -15.89
C ASP A 341 -7.76 -3.30 -14.99
N VAL A 342 -6.77 -2.46 -15.28
CA VAL A 342 -6.49 -1.24 -14.51
C VAL A 342 -6.08 -0.08 -15.40
N LEU A 343 -6.11 1.14 -14.86
CA LEU A 343 -5.66 2.37 -15.52
C LEU A 343 -4.48 2.98 -14.77
N PRO A 344 -3.24 2.49 -14.96
CA PRO A 344 -2.08 3.05 -14.27
C PRO A 344 -1.87 4.52 -14.63
N ILE A 345 -1.58 5.37 -13.64
CA ILE A 345 -1.35 6.80 -13.84
C ILE A 345 0.14 7.09 -13.61
N ASP A 346 0.78 7.73 -14.58
CA ASP A 346 2.16 8.18 -14.49
C ASP A 346 2.25 9.51 -13.72
N SER A 347 2.13 9.43 -12.40
CA SER A 347 2.26 10.56 -11.48
C SER A 347 2.53 10.06 -10.05
N PRO A 348 3.26 10.82 -9.22
CA PRO A 348 3.26 10.60 -7.78
C PRO A 348 1.83 10.54 -7.22
N PRO A 349 1.59 9.79 -6.12
CA PRO A 349 0.27 9.64 -5.50
C PRO A 349 -0.38 10.99 -5.14
N ILE A 350 0.45 11.94 -4.72
CA ILE A 350 0.12 13.36 -4.56
C ILE A 350 1.30 14.23 -4.94
N ARG A 351 1.05 15.40 -5.54
CA ARG A 351 2.07 16.39 -5.91
C ARG A 351 1.63 17.81 -5.52
N ARG A 352 2.58 18.66 -5.08
CA ARG A 352 2.36 20.12 -4.94
C ARG A 352 2.37 20.80 -6.31
N CYS A 353 1.42 21.70 -6.53
CA CYS A 353 1.29 22.48 -7.74
C CYS A 353 1.11 23.98 -7.42
N ALA A 354 1.56 24.83 -8.35
CA ALA A 354 1.34 26.26 -8.26
C ALA A 354 -0.09 26.64 -8.72
N PRO A 355 -0.66 27.73 -8.21
CA PRO A 355 -1.95 28.23 -8.67
C PRO A 355 -1.96 28.50 -10.17
N GLY A 356 -2.96 27.97 -10.88
CA GLY A 356 -3.07 28.10 -12.33
C GLY A 356 -2.06 27.31 -13.17
N GLU A 357 -1.17 26.52 -12.54
CA GLU A 357 -0.21 25.64 -13.23
C GLU A 357 -0.93 24.70 -14.18
N GLU A 358 -0.37 24.49 -15.35
CA GLU A 358 -0.81 23.47 -16.29
C GLU A 358 0.09 22.24 -16.17
N ILE A 359 -0.51 21.08 -15.88
CA ILE A 359 0.20 19.81 -15.75
C ILE A 359 -0.29 18.82 -16.81
N THR A 360 0.62 17.97 -17.29
CA THR A 360 0.27 16.83 -18.14
C THR A 360 0.47 15.53 -17.38
N VAL A 361 -0.53 14.66 -17.40
CA VAL A 361 -0.53 13.35 -16.75
C VAL A 361 -0.76 12.27 -17.80
N SER A 362 0.09 11.25 -17.83
CA SER A 362 -0.11 10.11 -18.74
C SER A 362 -0.91 9.01 -18.03
N VAL A 363 -1.97 8.54 -18.67
CA VAL A 363 -2.82 7.41 -18.23
C VAL A 363 -2.55 6.25 -19.18
N PHE A 364 -2.26 5.09 -18.62
CA PHE A 364 -2.04 3.85 -19.35
C PHE A 364 -3.26 2.96 -19.24
N SER A 365 -3.46 2.08 -20.21
CA SER A 365 -4.35 0.92 -20.09
C SER A 365 -3.51 -0.31 -19.83
N SER A 366 -3.90 -1.11 -18.83
CA SER A 366 -3.25 -2.39 -18.51
C SER A 366 -4.34 -3.45 -18.45
N HIS A 367 -4.52 -4.16 -19.56
CA HIS A 367 -5.65 -5.06 -19.80
C HIS A 367 -5.18 -6.51 -19.75
N PHE A 368 -5.25 -7.12 -18.57
CA PHE A 368 -4.84 -8.51 -18.33
C PHE A 368 -5.97 -9.40 -17.78
N SER A 369 -7.22 -8.93 -17.82
CA SER A 369 -8.35 -9.85 -17.62
C SER A 369 -8.43 -10.88 -18.75
N ARG A 370 -9.00 -12.05 -18.44
CA ARG A 370 -9.21 -13.14 -19.42
C ARG A 370 -10.24 -12.81 -20.50
N ILE A 371 -11.04 -11.76 -20.28
CA ILE A 371 -12.13 -11.37 -21.19
C ILE A 371 -11.66 -10.16 -21.98
N ARG A 372 -11.43 -10.34 -23.28
CA ARG A 372 -11.14 -9.27 -24.22
C ARG A 372 -12.23 -8.21 -24.20
N LYS A 373 -11.84 -6.94 -24.18
CA LYS A 373 -12.73 -5.78 -24.25
C LYS A 373 -12.34 -4.89 -25.43
N THR A 374 -13.34 -4.42 -26.15
CA THR A 374 -13.16 -3.51 -27.30
C THR A 374 -13.99 -2.25 -27.11
N ASP A 375 -13.74 -1.24 -27.93
CA ASP A 375 -14.52 0.01 -27.97
C ASP A 375 -14.57 0.72 -26.62
N VAL A 376 -13.46 0.65 -25.89
CA VAL A 376 -13.33 1.18 -24.53
C VAL A 376 -13.19 2.71 -24.58
N VAL A 377 -13.98 3.38 -23.76
CA VAL A 377 -13.97 4.83 -23.57
C VAL A 377 -13.34 5.15 -22.22
N LEU A 378 -12.32 6.00 -22.22
CA LEU A 378 -11.82 6.65 -21.01
C LEU A 378 -12.71 7.84 -20.71
N GLN A 379 -13.32 7.85 -19.52
CA GLN A 379 -13.94 9.01 -18.94
C GLN A 379 -13.12 9.48 -17.75
N TRP A 380 -12.89 10.79 -17.66
CA TRP A 380 -12.18 11.37 -16.53
C TRP A 380 -12.89 12.62 -16.01
N ARG A 381 -12.68 12.86 -14.71
CA ARG A 381 -13.21 14.00 -13.97
C ARG A 381 -12.11 14.55 -13.10
N PHE A 382 -11.96 15.86 -13.08
CA PHE A 382 -11.05 16.60 -12.24
C PHE A 382 -11.86 17.53 -11.35
N GLY A 383 -11.67 17.42 -10.04
CA GLY A 383 -12.37 18.20 -9.02
C GLY A 383 -11.49 18.34 -7.78
N GLY A 384 -12.03 18.84 -6.69
CA GLY A 384 -11.26 19.00 -5.46
C GLY A 384 -12.01 19.62 -4.31
N ILE A 385 -11.36 19.68 -3.15
CA ILE A 385 -11.89 20.34 -1.94
C ILE A 385 -11.08 21.61 -1.69
N ASP A 386 -11.75 22.74 -1.52
CA ASP A 386 -11.10 24.02 -1.23
C ASP A 386 -10.79 24.23 0.26
N SER A 387 -10.13 25.36 0.54
CA SER A 387 -9.74 25.79 1.90
C SER A 387 -10.88 26.11 2.87
N LEU A 388 -12.14 25.98 2.45
CA LEU A 388 -13.33 26.11 3.30
C LEU A 388 -14.10 24.78 3.37
N GLY A 389 -13.52 23.68 2.87
CA GLY A 389 -14.13 22.36 2.88
C GLY A 389 -15.21 22.16 1.82
N TRP A 390 -15.38 23.08 0.86
CA TRP A 390 -16.36 22.91 -0.21
C TRP A 390 -15.82 21.96 -1.28
N MET A 391 -16.67 21.00 -1.67
CA MET A 391 -16.39 20.09 -2.77
C MET A 391 -16.72 20.78 -4.10
N HIS A 392 -15.74 20.83 -4.99
CA HIS A 392 -15.86 21.22 -6.38
C HIS A 392 -15.85 19.95 -7.23
N ASP A 393 -17.03 19.34 -7.38
CA ASP A 393 -17.19 18.00 -7.95
C ASP A 393 -16.70 17.86 -9.40
N CYS A 394 -16.71 18.93 -10.17
CA CYS A 394 -16.30 18.92 -11.57
C CYS A 394 -15.76 20.30 -11.98
N ILE A 395 -14.44 20.47 -11.86
CA ILE A 395 -13.71 21.61 -12.43
C ILE A 395 -13.52 21.39 -13.94
N ALA A 396 -13.17 20.16 -14.33
CA ALA A 396 -13.06 19.75 -15.73
C ALA A 396 -13.40 18.25 -15.87
N ALA A 397 -13.92 17.85 -17.02
CA ALA A 397 -14.16 16.45 -17.35
C ALA A 397 -14.15 16.27 -18.87
N ASN A 398 -13.82 15.07 -19.33
CA ASN A 398 -13.99 14.68 -20.72
C ASN A 398 -14.15 13.16 -20.84
N GLN A 399 -14.53 12.71 -22.02
CA GLN A 399 -14.56 11.30 -22.39
C GLN A 399 -14.05 11.11 -23.82
N GLN A 400 -13.33 10.02 -24.06
CA GLN A 400 -12.86 9.68 -25.41
C GLN A 400 -12.52 8.18 -25.53
N PRO A 401 -12.61 7.61 -26.75
CA PRO A 401 -12.07 6.28 -27.00
C PRO A 401 -10.58 6.21 -26.67
N ILE A 402 -10.12 5.06 -26.18
CA ILE A 402 -8.71 4.82 -25.88
C ILE A 402 -8.23 3.48 -26.43
N ALA A 403 -6.92 3.38 -26.63
CA ALA A 403 -6.29 2.09 -26.83
C ALA A 403 -6.45 1.24 -25.56
N PHE A 404 -6.97 0.03 -25.72
CA PHE A 404 -7.15 -0.95 -24.64
C PHE A 404 -6.79 -2.36 -25.13
N PRO A 405 -5.55 -2.58 -25.59
CA PRO A 405 -5.16 -3.85 -26.20
C PRO A 405 -5.13 -4.97 -25.16
N HIS A 406 -5.72 -6.12 -25.49
CA HIS A 406 -5.77 -7.30 -24.62
C HIS A 406 -4.38 -7.89 -24.40
N LEU A 407 -4.10 -8.25 -23.14
CA LEU A 407 -2.84 -8.83 -22.62
C LEU A 407 -1.62 -7.91 -22.82
N ARG A 408 -1.85 -6.59 -22.76
CA ARG A 408 -0.80 -5.58 -22.98
C ARG A 408 -1.00 -4.35 -22.10
N VAL A 409 0.07 -3.60 -21.97
CA VAL A 409 0.06 -2.23 -21.44
C VAL A 409 0.28 -1.26 -22.60
N GLU A 410 -0.53 -0.20 -22.66
CA GLU A 410 -0.46 0.82 -23.71
C GLU A 410 -0.68 2.22 -23.13
N LEU A 411 -0.10 3.23 -23.76
CA LEU A 411 -0.44 4.62 -23.41
C LEU A 411 -1.87 4.91 -23.89
N ALA A 412 -2.81 4.99 -22.96
CA ALA A 412 -4.21 5.26 -23.27
C ALA A 412 -4.43 6.73 -23.64
N GLN A 413 -3.91 7.66 -22.84
CA GLN A 413 -4.04 9.10 -23.08
C GLN A 413 -3.06 9.96 -22.29
N ARG A 414 -2.73 11.16 -22.81
CA ARG A 414 -2.16 12.27 -22.04
C ARG A 414 -3.23 13.31 -21.72
N LEU A 415 -3.43 13.60 -20.44
CA LEU A 415 -4.42 14.55 -19.93
C LEU A 415 -3.73 15.83 -19.48
N THR A 416 -4.17 16.97 -20.02
CA THR A 416 -3.71 18.29 -19.59
C THR A 416 -4.72 18.88 -18.61
N LEU A 417 -4.26 19.20 -17.40
CA LEU A 417 -5.08 19.75 -16.32
C LEU A 417 -4.56 21.12 -15.94
N ARG A 418 -5.48 22.09 -15.80
CA ARG A 418 -5.17 23.41 -15.24
C ARG A 418 -5.59 23.47 -13.79
N MET A 419 -4.63 23.76 -12.91
CA MET A 419 -4.85 23.88 -11.48
C MET A 419 -5.73 25.09 -11.14
N PRO A 420 -6.60 24.99 -10.12
CA PRO A 420 -7.31 26.13 -9.57
C PRO A 420 -6.37 27.28 -9.17
N GLN A 421 -6.93 28.50 -9.07
CA GLN A 421 -6.21 29.69 -8.58
C GLN A 421 -6.15 29.76 -7.05
N GLN A 422 -6.95 28.94 -6.36
CA GLN A 422 -7.09 28.94 -4.90
C GLN A 422 -6.58 27.64 -4.30
N THR A 423 -6.24 27.68 -3.02
CA THR A 423 -5.78 26.52 -2.27
C THR A 423 -6.83 25.41 -2.29
N THR A 424 -6.47 24.28 -2.90
CA THR A 424 -7.40 23.18 -3.22
C THR A 424 -6.65 21.85 -3.22
N LEU A 425 -7.17 20.85 -2.51
CA LEU A 425 -6.77 19.45 -2.71
C LEU A 425 -7.58 18.89 -3.87
N CYS A 426 -6.95 18.82 -5.04
CA CYS A 426 -7.56 18.34 -6.27
C CYS A 426 -7.39 16.83 -6.41
N THR A 427 -8.36 16.18 -7.04
CA THR A 427 -8.31 14.76 -7.43
C THR A 427 -8.69 14.63 -8.90
N LEU A 428 -7.87 13.90 -9.65
CA LEU A 428 -8.22 13.38 -10.97
C LEU A 428 -8.74 11.97 -10.79
N TRP A 429 -9.98 11.72 -11.18
CA TRP A 429 -10.56 10.39 -11.30
C TRP A 429 -10.61 9.96 -12.77
N VAL A 430 -10.20 8.74 -13.05
CA VAL A 430 -10.28 8.13 -14.38
C VAL A 430 -11.06 6.82 -14.30
N ARG A 431 -11.84 6.52 -15.33
CA ARG A 431 -12.54 5.23 -15.49
C ARG A 431 -12.61 4.82 -16.95
N ALA A 432 -12.49 3.53 -17.21
CA ALA A 432 -12.68 2.92 -18.52
C ALA A 432 -14.06 2.27 -18.56
N LEU A 433 -14.83 2.55 -19.60
CA LEU A 433 -16.15 1.99 -19.83
C LEU A 433 -16.18 1.20 -21.14
N VAL A 434 -16.89 0.07 -21.14
CA VAL A 434 -17.27 -0.65 -22.37
C VAL A 434 -18.62 -0.12 -22.90
N PRO A 435 -19.06 -0.47 -24.12
CA PRO A 435 -20.24 0.13 -24.76
C PRO A 435 -21.56 0.05 -23.99
N ASP A 436 -21.73 -0.95 -23.12
CA ASP A 436 -22.93 -1.11 -22.28
C ASP A 436 -22.94 -0.19 -21.03
N GLY A 437 -21.87 0.59 -20.82
CA GLY A 437 -21.70 1.49 -19.68
C GLY A 437 -21.03 0.85 -18.47
N THR A 438 -20.65 -0.42 -18.52
CA THR A 438 -19.93 -1.10 -17.42
C THR A 438 -18.55 -0.49 -17.23
N VAL A 439 -18.22 -0.14 -15.98
CA VAL A 439 -16.87 0.31 -15.61
C VAL A 439 -15.98 -0.92 -15.45
N VAL A 440 -14.93 -0.98 -16.26
CA VAL A 440 -14.00 -2.14 -16.29
C VAL A 440 -12.67 -1.87 -15.63
N ALA A 441 -12.31 -0.59 -15.49
CA ALA A 441 -11.15 -0.15 -14.72
C ALA A 441 -11.39 1.28 -14.20
N ALA A 442 -10.77 1.63 -13.08
CA ALA A 442 -10.77 2.98 -12.55
C ALA A 442 -9.44 3.27 -11.84
N ASN A 443 -9.11 4.54 -11.64
CA ASN A 443 -8.00 4.98 -10.80
C ASN A 443 -8.17 6.46 -10.39
N TYR A 444 -7.35 6.92 -9.46
CA TYR A 444 -7.27 8.34 -9.12
C TYR A 444 -5.86 8.76 -8.71
N ILE A 445 -5.57 10.05 -8.87
CA ILE A 445 -4.35 10.69 -8.35
C ILE A 445 -4.69 12.09 -7.82
N GLN A 446 -3.86 12.65 -6.93
CA GLN A 446 -4.15 13.91 -6.27
C GLN A 446 -3.09 14.98 -6.52
N PHE A 447 -3.52 16.24 -6.42
CA PHE A 447 -2.67 17.43 -6.54
C PHE A 447 -3.06 18.41 -5.45
N PHE A 448 -2.09 18.94 -4.72
CA PHE A 448 -2.33 20.00 -3.76
C PHE A 448 -1.88 21.33 -4.36
N VAL A 449 -2.85 22.19 -4.64
CA VAL A 449 -2.59 23.58 -5.04
C VAL A 449 -2.40 24.39 -3.78
N ASP A 450 -1.23 24.98 -3.63
CA ASP A 450 -0.91 25.88 -2.52
C ASP A 450 -0.92 27.33 -3.02
N ALA A 451 -2.06 28.00 -2.88
CA ALA A 451 -2.20 29.42 -3.22
C ALA A 451 -1.97 30.33 -2.00
N GLY A 452 -1.43 29.79 -0.91
CA GLY A 452 -1.35 30.45 0.38
C GLY A 452 -2.61 30.26 1.24
N TYR A 453 -2.44 30.51 2.54
CA TYR A 453 -3.48 30.35 3.56
C TYR A 453 -3.54 31.60 4.47
N PRO A 454 -4.08 32.73 3.96
CA PRO A 454 -3.99 34.00 4.67
C PRO A 454 -4.80 33.98 5.97
N ALA A 455 -4.20 34.51 7.05
CA ALA A 455 -4.82 34.59 8.37
C ALA A 455 -6.14 35.37 8.39
N GLN A 456 -6.29 36.35 7.47
CA GLN A 456 -7.53 37.07 7.24
C GLN A 456 -7.76 37.24 5.74
N GLN A 457 -8.97 36.94 5.29
CA GLN A 457 -9.43 37.19 3.92
C GLN A 457 -10.79 37.87 3.98
N GLN A 458 -10.90 39.06 3.40
CA GLN A 458 -12.12 39.86 3.40
C GLN A 458 -12.70 39.95 2.00
N SER A 459 -14.03 39.82 1.91
CA SER A 459 -14.86 40.08 0.75
C SER A 459 -16.03 40.96 1.17
N ASN A 460 -16.83 41.47 0.22
CA ASN A 460 -17.87 42.47 0.49
C ASN A 460 -18.88 42.08 1.58
N LEU A 461 -19.18 40.80 1.75
CA LEU A 461 -20.17 40.29 2.71
C LEU A 461 -19.60 39.25 3.69
N ARG A 462 -18.29 39.01 3.67
CA ARG A 462 -17.69 37.91 4.45
C ARG A 462 -16.27 38.21 4.84
N THR A 463 -15.93 37.95 6.10
CA THR A 463 -14.56 37.92 6.60
C THR A 463 -14.22 36.50 7.06
N VAL A 464 -13.16 35.91 6.51
CA VAL A 464 -12.63 34.61 6.94
C VAL A 464 -11.36 34.82 7.74
N LEU A 465 -11.34 34.30 8.96
CA LEU A 465 -10.20 34.29 9.88
C LEU A 465 -9.67 32.87 10.01
N ARG A 466 -8.36 32.69 9.87
CA ARG A 466 -7.70 31.38 9.84
C ARG A 466 -6.51 31.37 10.77
N LEU A 467 -6.30 30.25 11.44
CA LEU A 467 -5.11 29.98 12.25
C LEU A 467 -4.56 28.60 11.88
N ASP A 468 -3.27 28.41 12.11
CA ASP A 468 -2.66 27.10 12.02
C ASP A 468 -2.98 26.27 13.26
N ALA A 469 -3.01 24.94 13.10
CA ALA A 469 -3.22 24.02 14.20
C ALA A 469 -2.19 24.18 15.32
N HIS A 470 -0.96 24.64 15.02
CA HIS A 470 0.10 24.80 16.01
C HIS A 470 0.07 26.15 16.76
N SER A 471 -0.85 27.05 16.42
CA SER A 471 -0.92 28.42 16.96
C SER A 471 -1.89 28.58 18.13
N TRP A 472 -2.16 27.52 18.90
CA TRP A 472 -3.01 27.62 20.09
C TRP A 472 -2.38 28.55 21.13
N ASN A 473 -3.21 29.28 21.87
CA ASN A 473 -2.76 30.20 22.91
C ASN A 473 -2.74 29.55 24.30
N ARG A 474 -3.61 28.57 24.53
CA ARG A 474 -3.66 27.79 25.78
C ARG A 474 -3.99 26.34 25.48
N SER A 475 -3.44 25.45 26.29
CA SER A 475 -3.76 24.03 26.26
C SER A 475 -3.65 23.46 27.66
N GLU A 476 -4.54 22.53 28.00
CA GLU A 476 -4.48 21.76 29.24
C GLU A 476 -4.97 20.35 28.95
N TRP A 477 -4.14 19.35 29.22
CA TRP A 477 -4.44 17.94 28.96
C TRP A 477 -4.02 17.10 30.16
N ASN A 478 -4.84 16.13 30.54
CA ASN A 478 -4.59 15.34 31.74
C ASN A 478 -3.62 14.16 31.54
N ARG A 479 -3.12 13.97 30.32
CA ARG A 479 -2.11 12.95 29.99
C ARG A 479 -0.98 13.53 29.15
N ARG A 480 -1.12 13.53 27.83
CA ARG A 480 -0.10 14.00 26.87
C ARG A 480 -0.66 15.13 26.03
N CYS A 481 0.19 16.08 25.66
CA CYS A 481 -0.10 17.16 24.72
C CYS A 481 1.12 17.36 23.82
N SER A 482 0.90 17.66 22.54
CA SER A 482 1.95 18.14 21.64
C SER A 482 2.51 19.48 22.11
N THR A 483 3.82 19.68 22.01
CA THR A 483 4.42 21.03 22.03
C THR A 483 4.18 21.73 20.71
N SER A 484 4.34 23.07 20.66
CA SER A 484 4.20 23.81 19.39
C SER A 484 5.17 23.31 18.32
N ALA A 485 6.41 22.96 18.68
CA ALA A 485 7.38 22.41 17.73
C ALA A 485 6.94 21.04 17.18
N GLN A 486 6.41 20.16 18.03
CA GLN A 486 5.85 18.87 17.60
C GLN A 486 4.66 19.08 16.66
N ALA A 487 3.78 20.04 16.96
CA ALA A 487 2.62 20.32 16.13
C ALA A 487 2.99 20.97 14.78
N VAL A 488 4.03 21.80 14.72
CA VAL A 488 4.58 22.33 13.46
C VAL A 488 5.11 21.18 12.58
N SER A 489 5.87 20.26 13.18
CA SER A 489 6.41 19.11 12.47
C SER A 489 5.31 18.18 11.95
N ALA A 490 4.33 17.85 12.79
CA ALA A 490 3.21 16.98 12.42
C ALA A 490 2.18 17.65 11.49
N GLY A 491 2.12 18.99 11.48
CA GLY A 491 1.02 19.73 10.86
C GLY A 491 -0.30 19.61 11.64
N ALA A 492 -0.25 19.13 12.88
CA ALA A 492 -1.43 18.88 13.71
C ALA A 492 -1.13 19.04 15.20
N ALA A 493 -2.08 19.58 15.97
CA ALA A 493 -2.03 19.63 17.43
C ALA A 493 -2.76 18.43 18.01
N TYR A 494 -2.19 17.75 19.01
CA TYR A 494 -2.80 16.56 19.58
C TYR A 494 -2.70 16.50 21.10
N GLY A 495 -3.74 15.97 21.73
CA GLY A 495 -3.85 15.82 23.17
C GLY A 495 -4.60 14.56 23.58
N ALA A 496 -4.09 13.86 24.58
CA ALA A 496 -4.57 12.53 24.99
C ALA A 496 -5.59 12.61 26.13
N ALA A 497 -6.56 11.71 26.08
CA ALA A 497 -7.67 11.59 27.02
C ALA A 497 -8.58 12.83 27.06
N ARG A 498 -8.50 13.66 28.10
CA ARG A 498 -9.37 14.85 28.26
C ARG A 498 -8.56 16.12 28.43
N GLY A 499 -9.11 17.22 27.96
CA GLY A 499 -8.39 18.48 27.89
C GLY A 499 -8.90 19.39 26.79
N PHE A 500 -8.15 20.44 26.49
CA PHE A 500 -8.51 21.36 25.43
C PHE A 500 -7.31 22.03 24.75
N PHE A 501 -7.57 22.52 23.54
CA PHE A 501 -6.80 23.58 22.88
C PHE A 501 -7.68 24.82 22.74
N GLU A 502 -7.13 26.01 23.00
CA GLU A 502 -7.83 27.29 22.85
C GLU A 502 -7.05 28.21 21.91
N TYR A 503 -7.74 28.73 20.91
CA TYR A 503 -7.24 29.63 19.87
C TYR A 503 -7.91 31.00 19.99
N LYS A 504 -7.14 32.06 19.77
CA LYS A 504 -7.60 33.45 19.74
C LYS A 504 -7.52 33.98 18.32
N PHE A 505 -8.68 34.13 17.69
CA PHE A 505 -8.80 34.75 16.37
C PHE A 505 -8.87 36.27 16.53
N PRO A 506 -7.91 37.04 16.00
CA PRO A 506 -7.99 38.50 16.00
C PRO A 506 -9.23 38.95 15.24
N VAL A 507 -10.05 39.82 15.85
CA VAL A 507 -11.27 40.34 15.23
C VAL A 507 -11.47 41.80 15.59
N ASN A 508 -11.95 42.60 14.63
CA ASN A 508 -12.49 43.92 14.93
C ASN A 508 -13.89 43.75 15.55
N PRO A 509 -14.13 44.17 16.81
CA PRO A 509 -15.45 44.04 17.44
C PRO A 509 -16.59 44.72 16.65
N GLY A 510 -16.27 45.73 15.83
CA GLY A 510 -17.24 46.35 14.92
C GLY A 510 -17.83 45.37 13.90
N LEU A 511 -17.04 44.42 13.40
CA LEU A 511 -17.51 43.39 12.45
C LEU A 511 -18.58 42.49 13.06
N LEU A 512 -18.55 42.30 14.38
CA LEU A 512 -19.50 41.44 15.08
C LEU A 512 -20.82 42.14 15.40
N ARG A 513 -20.91 43.47 15.28
CA ARG A 513 -22.15 44.22 15.53
C ARG A 513 -23.22 43.94 14.47
N ASP A 514 -22.80 43.88 13.21
CA ASP A 514 -23.69 43.68 12.06
C ASP A 514 -23.71 42.23 11.57
N CYS A 515 -22.85 41.37 12.14
CA CYS A 515 -22.77 39.96 11.83
C CYS A 515 -24.13 39.27 11.99
N LYS A 516 -24.53 38.52 10.97
CA LYS A 516 -25.76 37.72 10.96
C LYS A 516 -25.48 36.26 11.24
N ARG A 517 -24.28 35.80 10.90
CA ARG A 517 -23.87 34.40 11.01
C ARG A 517 -22.38 34.28 11.27
N LEU A 518 -22.04 33.41 12.24
CA LEU A 518 -20.68 32.92 12.41
C LEU A 518 -20.63 31.45 12.02
N THR A 519 -19.61 31.07 11.25
CA THR A 519 -19.34 29.66 10.95
C THR A 519 -17.96 29.28 11.46
N VAL A 520 -17.85 28.17 12.18
CA VAL A 520 -16.59 27.58 12.61
C VAL A 520 -16.34 26.31 11.80
N LEU A 521 -15.14 26.24 11.20
CA LEU A 521 -14.68 25.10 10.41
C LEU A 521 -13.33 24.59 10.96
N SER A 522 -13.15 23.28 10.98
CA SER A 522 -11.88 22.64 11.32
C SER A 522 -11.89 21.17 10.92
N GLU A 523 -10.72 20.58 10.68
CA GLU A 523 -10.57 19.13 10.64
C GLU A 523 -10.09 18.61 12.00
N ALA A 524 -10.80 17.63 12.57
CA ALA A 524 -10.41 17.02 13.85
C ALA A 524 -10.72 15.52 13.90
N SER A 525 -9.90 14.75 14.59
CA SER A 525 -10.10 13.32 14.89
C SER A 525 -9.89 13.07 16.38
N SER A 526 -10.21 11.87 16.85
CA SER A 526 -9.73 11.46 18.17
C SER A 526 -8.21 11.25 18.14
N LEU A 527 -7.61 10.86 19.26
CA LEU A 527 -6.21 10.47 19.29
C LEU A 527 -6.11 8.98 19.59
N ARG A 528 -5.29 8.27 18.80
CA ARG A 528 -4.82 6.90 19.07
C ARG A 528 -3.31 6.91 19.15
N ASP A 529 -2.75 6.15 20.07
CA ASP A 529 -1.29 5.96 20.15
C ASP A 529 -0.80 5.07 19.01
N GLY A 530 0.36 5.39 18.45
CA GLY A 530 0.86 4.77 17.22
C GLY A 530 0.22 5.36 15.97
N LEU A 531 0.51 4.75 14.83
CA LEU A 531 0.00 5.14 13.51
C LEU A 531 -0.61 3.93 12.77
N PRO A 532 -1.39 3.06 13.47
CA PRO A 532 -1.94 1.86 12.85
C PRO A 532 -2.91 2.27 11.74
N GLN A 533 -2.96 1.46 10.68
CA GLN A 533 -3.92 1.66 9.61
C GLN A 533 -5.35 1.67 10.17
N THR A 534 -6.24 2.42 9.53
CA THR A 534 -7.66 2.38 9.83
C THR A 534 -8.18 0.93 9.75
N ASP A 535 -8.80 0.46 10.83
CA ASP A 535 -9.35 -0.89 10.93
C ASP A 535 -10.54 -0.92 11.91
N ARG A 536 -10.97 -2.12 12.31
CA ARG A 536 -12.09 -2.30 13.27
C ARG A 536 -11.78 -1.80 14.69
N TYR A 537 -10.50 -1.60 15.04
CA TYR A 537 -10.09 -1.18 16.37
C TYR A 537 -10.13 0.34 16.49
N VAL A 538 -11.27 0.86 16.91
CA VAL A 538 -11.53 2.30 17.00
C VAL A 538 -11.25 2.87 18.38
N GLN A 539 -10.75 4.11 18.44
CA GLN A 539 -10.58 4.88 19.69
C GLN A 539 -11.39 6.18 19.63
N PRO A 540 -12.70 6.16 19.93
CA PRO A 540 -13.56 7.34 19.76
C PRO A 540 -13.32 8.41 20.83
N SER A 541 -13.73 9.65 20.56
CA SER A 541 -13.65 10.75 21.51
C SER A 541 -14.75 11.79 21.35
N THR A 542 -15.23 12.36 22.46
CA THR A 542 -16.18 13.46 22.47
C THR A 542 -15.48 14.78 22.19
N LEU A 543 -15.99 15.56 21.24
CA LEU A 543 -15.56 16.92 20.94
C LEU A 543 -16.69 17.91 21.24
N ARG A 544 -16.40 18.93 22.04
CA ARG A 544 -17.21 20.16 22.16
C ARG A 544 -16.41 21.34 21.62
N LEU A 545 -17.02 22.15 20.75
CA LEU A 545 -16.47 23.46 20.40
C LEU A 545 -17.17 24.53 21.24
N LEU A 546 -16.38 25.40 21.86
CA LEU A 546 -16.88 26.57 22.57
C LEU A 546 -16.33 27.82 21.91
N LEU A 547 -17.20 28.78 21.58
CA LEU A 547 -16.82 30.09 21.08
C LEU A 547 -17.13 31.14 22.14
N ASN A 548 -16.12 31.87 22.59
CA ASN A 548 -16.19 32.78 23.74
C ASN A 548 -16.73 32.14 25.03
N GLY A 549 -16.61 30.82 25.17
CA GLY A 549 -17.12 30.06 26.31
C GLY A 549 -18.56 29.54 26.13
N VAL A 550 -19.23 29.89 25.03
CA VAL A 550 -20.56 29.38 24.68
C VAL A 550 -20.39 28.09 23.86
N PRO A 551 -21.01 26.95 24.24
CA PRO A 551 -20.99 25.73 23.44
C PRO A 551 -21.74 25.94 22.11
N ILE A 552 -21.07 25.63 20.99
CA ILE A 552 -21.61 25.85 19.63
C ILE A 552 -21.69 24.56 18.80
N TYR A 553 -20.99 23.51 19.22
CA TYR A 553 -20.90 22.25 18.49
C TYR A 553 -20.58 21.11 19.45
N ARG A 554 -21.17 19.95 19.18
CA ARG A 554 -20.86 18.69 19.86
C ARG A 554 -20.84 17.56 18.84
N ALA A 555 -19.80 16.74 18.85
CA ALA A 555 -19.70 15.53 18.03
C ALA A 555 -18.97 14.41 18.78
N ILE A 556 -19.19 13.17 18.34
CA ILE A 556 -18.31 12.04 18.66
C ILE A 556 -17.41 11.83 17.46
N LEU A 557 -16.11 12.02 17.64
CA LEU A 557 -15.08 11.70 16.66
C LEU A 557 -14.86 10.18 16.73
N PRO A 558 -15.17 9.41 15.68
CA PRO A 558 -15.25 7.95 15.79
C PRO A 558 -13.88 7.29 15.92
N ASN A 559 -12.82 7.85 15.33
CA ASN A 559 -11.47 7.27 15.38
C ASN A 559 -10.37 8.30 15.05
N HIS A 560 -9.11 7.86 15.12
CA HIS A 560 -7.91 8.53 14.61
C HIS A 560 -7.40 7.79 13.36
N PRO A 561 -8.04 7.96 12.20
CA PRO A 561 -7.78 7.12 11.03
C PRO A 561 -6.46 7.46 10.34
N HIS A 562 -5.80 6.43 9.79
CA HIS A 562 -4.60 6.50 8.96
C HIS A 562 -4.83 5.62 7.73
N ASP A 563 -4.93 6.24 6.56
CA ASP A 563 -5.03 5.55 5.26
C ASP A 563 -4.79 6.55 4.11
N ALA A 564 -4.94 6.09 2.86
CA ALA A 564 -4.71 6.89 1.67
C ALA A 564 -5.57 8.18 1.55
N ARG A 565 -6.62 8.36 2.39
CA ARG A 565 -7.40 9.60 2.45
C ARG A 565 -6.63 10.75 3.12
N GLY A 566 -5.66 10.47 4.00
CA GLY A 566 -4.82 11.48 4.65
C GLY A 566 -3.69 11.99 3.76
N ALA A 567 -4.01 12.33 2.51
CA ALA A 567 -3.03 12.62 1.49
C ALA A 567 -2.17 13.86 1.75
N LEU A 568 -2.71 14.89 2.44
CA LEU A 568 -1.91 16.06 2.82
C LEU A 568 -0.87 15.70 3.87
N THR A 569 -1.24 14.81 4.82
CA THR A 569 -0.28 14.26 5.78
C THR A 569 0.86 13.54 5.08
N TYR A 570 0.56 12.72 4.07
CA TYR A 570 1.59 12.08 3.25
C TYR A 570 2.46 13.06 2.47
N LEU A 571 1.84 14.09 1.86
CA LEU A 571 2.57 15.12 1.14
C LEU A 571 3.54 15.90 2.03
N ARG A 572 3.26 15.99 3.34
CA ARG A 572 4.14 16.58 4.35
C ARG A 572 5.27 15.64 4.80
N GLY A 573 5.19 14.34 4.47
CA GLY A 573 6.10 13.30 4.97
C GLY A 573 5.62 12.57 6.23
N GLY A 574 4.35 12.76 6.62
CA GLY A 574 3.69 11.96 7.67
C GLY A 574 3.10 10.64 7.13
N ARG A 575 2.31 9.95 7.96
CA ARG A 575 1.78 8.60 7.67
C ARG A 575 0.26 8.56 7.52
N GLY A 576 -0.32 9.39 6.66
CA GLY A 576 -1.74 9.26 6.28
C GLY A 576 -2.78 9.57 7.36
N GLY A 577 -2.42 10.13 8.52
CA GLY A 577 -3.39 10.50 9.55
C GLY A 577 -4.33 11.62 9.10
N TYR A 578 -5.63 11.51 9.38
CA TYR A 578 -6.62 12.55 9.04
C TYR A 578 -7.81 12.59 10.02
N GLY A 579 -8.69 13.57 9.84
CA GLY A 579 -9.89 13.75 10.66
C GLY A 579 -11.16 14.09 9.88
N TYR A 580 -12.16 14.49 10.64
CA TYR A 580 -13.51 14.75 10.18
C TYR A 580 -13.74 16.26 10.11
N LEU A 581 -14.43 16.71 9.05
CA LEU A 581 -14.80 18.10 8.91
C LEU A 581 -15.82 18.44 9.99
N CYS A 582 -15.43 19.29 10.93
CA CYS A 582 -16.31 19.87 11.92
C CYS A 582 -16.83 21.19 11.38
N HIS A 583 -18.15 21.34 11.37
CA HIS A 583 -18.84 22.51 10.83
C HIS A 583 -19.93 22.94 11.80
N ALA A 584 -19.80 24.15 12.35
CA ALA A 584 -20.79 24.74 13.25
C ALA A 584 -21.23 26.10 12.72
N THR A 585 -22.54 26.30 12.55
CA THR A 585 -23.13 27.58 12.15
C THR A 585 -23.91 28.17 13.33
N ILE A 586 -23.66 29.44 13.62
CA ILE A 586 -24.21 30.18 14.76
C ILE A 586 -24.97 31.38 14.23
N GLU A 587 -26.23 31.51 14.64
CA GLU A 587 -27.11 32.63 14.26
C GLU A 587 -27.97 33.06 15.47
N ARG A 588 -28.66 34.19 15.33
CA ARG A 588 -29.72 34.65 16.25
C ARG A 588 -29.27 34.72 17.72
N GLU A 589 -30.02 34.10 18.64
CA GLU A 589 -29.79 34.15 20.09
C GLU A 589 -28.39 33.65 20.47
N LEU A 590 -27.96 32.52 19.91
CA LEU A 590 -26.65 31.94 20.17
C LEU A 590 -25.51 32.86 19.69
N LEU A 591 -25.71 33.53 18.55
CA LEU A 591 -24.77 34.56 18.07
C LEU A 591 -24.71 35.74 19.06
N GLY A 592 -25.87 36.19 19.55
CA GLY A 592 -25.96 37.23 20.58
C GLY A 592 -25.17 36.86 21.84
N GLU A 593 -25.31 35.63 22.35
CA GLU A 593 -24.55 35.14 23.50
C GLU A 593 -23.04 35.13 23.26
N VAL A 594 -22.59 34.64 22.09
CA VAL A 594 -21.17 34.62 21.71
C VAL A 594 -20.60 36.02 21.67
N VAL A 595 -21.32 36.98 21.06
CA VAL A 595 -20.89 38.37 20.93
C VAL A 595 -20.87 39.07 22.30
N ASN A 596 -21.88 38.84 23.15
CA ASN A 596 -21.93 39.39 24.51
C ASN A 596 -20.78 38.88 25.39
N ASN A 597 -20.29 37.66 25.14
CA ASN A 597 -19.15 37.06 25.84
C ASN A 597 -17.78 37.40 25.24
N LEU A 598 -17.73 38.27 24.22
CA LEU A 598 -16.48 38.76 23.63
C LEU A 598 -15.66 39.53 24.67
N ARG A 599 -14.36 39.23 24.77
CA ARG A 599 -13.43 39.94 25.65
C ARG A 599 -12.26 40.47 24.83
N GLY A 600 -12.09 41.79 24.81
CA GLY A 600 -11.07 42.45 23.99
C GLY A 600 -11.38 42.34 22.49
N ASN A 601 -10.33 42.17 21.70
CA ASN A 601 -10.35 42.13 20.23
C ASN A 601 -10.10 40.72 19.66
N HIS A 602 -10.57 39.67 20.35
CA HIS A 602 -10.38 38.29 19.89
C HIS A 602 -11.60 37.40 20.13
N LEU A 603 -11.95 36.56 19.15
CA LEU A 603 -12.82 35.41 19.36
C LEU A 603 -12.01 34.25 19.94
N ARG A 604 -12.50 33.64 21.02
CA ARG A 604 -11.84 32.51 21.70
C ARG A 604 -12.52 31.20 21.31
N LEU A 605 -11.91 30.44 20.41
CA LEU A 605 -12.39 29.11 20.02
C LEU A 605 -11.67 28.05 20.84
N ARG A 606 -12.42 27.23 21.57
CA ARG A 606 -11.89 26.12 22.35
C ARG A 606 -12.39 24.79 21.80
N PHE A 607 -11.46 23.90 21.52
CA PHE A 607 -11.71 22.50 21.23
C PHE A 607 -11.55 21.71 22.53
N LEU A 608 -12.64 21.17 23.06
CA LEU A 608 -12.70 20.54 24.38
C LEU A 608 -13.08 19.07 24.26
N VAL A 609 -12.29 18.21 24.90
CA VAL A 609 -12.72 16.87 25.32
C VAL A 609 -13.16 16.97 26.79
N PRO A 610 -14.48 16.98 27.07
CA PRO A 610 -15.02 17.28 28.39
C PRO A 610 -14.69 16.21 29.43
N ARG A 611 -14.62 16.60 30.71
CA ARG A 611 -14.33 15.69 31.83
C ARG A 611 -15.53 14.80 32.18
N ASP A 612 -16.73 15.33 31.95
CA ASP A 612 -18.03 14.80 32.36
C ASP A 612 -18.73 13.96 31.28
N GLU A 613 -18.10 13.75 30.11
CA GLU A 613 -18.65 12.87 29.07
C GLU A 613 -17.63 11.86 28.56
N GLN A 614 -18.16 10.73 28.09
CA GLN A 614 -17.44 9.68 27.39
C GLN A 614 -17.93 9.59 25.94
N PRO A 615 -17.08 9.12 25.00
CA PRO A 615 -15.71 8.63 25.21
C PRO A 615 -14.67 9.77 25.31
N GLN A 616 -13.53 9.49 25.96
CA GLN A 616 -12.39 10.41 26.14
C GLN A 616 -11.12 9.85 25.47
N GLY A 617 -11.16 9.63 24.14
CA GLY A 617 -10.02 9.13 23.38
C GLY A 617 -8.88 10.15 23.20
N GLY A 618 -9.15 11.43 23.41
CA GLY A 618 -8.25 12.54 23.07
C GLY A 618 -8.69 13.27 21.81
N LEU A 619 -7.83 14.13 21.26
CA LEU A 619 -8.15 14.97 20.12
C LEU A 619 -6.88 15.22 19.29
N THR A 620 -7.03 15.19 17.98
CA THR A 620 -6.07 15.73 17.02
C THR A 620 -6.78 16.80 16.18
N ILE A 621 -6.17 17.98 16.02
CA ILE A 621 -6.64 19.09 15.20
C ILE A 621 -5.63 19.28 14.07
N TYR A 622 -6.07 19.21 12.82
CA TYR A 622 -5.19 19.27 11.65
C TYR A 622 -5.08 20.71 11.12
N GLY A 623 -3.91 21.03 10.57
CA GLY A 623 -3.66 22.26 9.82
C GLY A 623 -4.07 22.12 8.35
N TYR A 624 -3.92 23.20 7.57
CA TYR A 624 -4.37 23.21 6.17
C TYR A 624 -3.50 22.36 5.22
N ASP A 625 -2.35 21.90 5.68
CA ASP A 625 -1.37 21.14 4.92
C ASP A 625 -1.06 19.79 5.59
N ALA A 626 -2.03 19.29 6.38
CA ALA A 626 -2.09 17.94 6.94
C ALA A 626 -3.55 17.46 6.96
N GLY A 627 -3.78 16.16 7.08
CA GLY A 627 -5.11 15.56 7.06
C GLY A 627 -5.64 15.29 5.65
N ARG A 628 -6.97 15.39 5.50
CA ARG A 628 -7.67 15.17 4.22
C ARG A 628 -8.33 16.42 3.66
N TYR A 629 -8.42 17.50 4.43
CA TYR A 629 -8.96 18.79 3.99
C TYR A 629 -7.88 19.86 4.05
N PRO A 630 -7.80 20.76 3.06
CA PRO A 630 -6.83 21.85 3.10
C PRO A 630 -7.31 23.00 4.01
N LEU A 631 -7.64 22.67 5.26
CA LEU A 631 -8.35 23.51 6.23
C LEU A 631 -7.78 23.35 7.65
N GLY A 632 -7.28 24.44 8.22
CA GLY A 632 -7.04 24.58 9.67
C GLY A 632 -8.21 25.22 10.43
N PRO A 633 -8.08 25.46 11.75
CA PRO A 633 -9.07 26.21 12.52
C PRO A 633 -9.47 27.54 11.85
N THR A 634 -10.75 27.67 11.53
CA THR A 634 -11.27 28.77 10.71
C THR A 634 -12.58 29.31 11.28
N VAL A 635 -12.72 30.63 11.29
CA VAL A 635 -13.95 31.34 11.64
C VAL A 635 -14.37 32.23 10.46
N ILE A 636 -15.61 32.07 10.02
CA ILE A 636 -16.22 32.88 8.97
C ILE A 636 -17.25 33.80 9.62
N ILE A 637 -17.19 35.08 9.31
CA ILE A 637 -18.09 36.13 9.75
C ILE A 637 -18.86 36.63 8.53
N ASP A 638 -20.16 36.35 8.46
CA ASP A 638 -21.09 36.83 7.44
C ASP A 638 -22.04 37.91 7.99
#